data_AF-A0A4W6CST9-F1
#
_entry.id   AF-A0A4W6CST9-F1
#
_cell.length_a   1.000
_cell.length_b   1.000
_cell.length_c   1.000
_cell.angle_alpha   90.00
_cell.angle_beta   90.00
_cell.angle_gamma   90.00
#
_symmetry.space_group_name_H-M   'P 1'
#
loop_
_entity.id
_entity.type
_entity.pdbx_description
1 polymer ?
#
loop_
_entity_poly.entity_id
_entity_poly.type
_entity_poly.pdbx_seq_one_letter_code
_entity_poly.pdbx_strand_id
1 'polypeptide(L)'
;MGFLWRYIGVVVLFPASAAATHCPSSAEAGRVVCSTPDGSRSLLSFFIPSDNNDADYNDRGSNDNCVLALQKELDATATQLANRQDESEQSRKKLIDLSREFKKNTPEDLRKQVAPLLKSFQGEIDALSKRSKEAEAAFLNVYKKIIDVPDPVPVLELAQQLQLKLQRMHDIETENTKLRETLEDYNKEFAEVKNQEVTIKALKEKIREYEQSLKNQAENLAQEKQLQLHNDYAEKERKLQESQDSMSSRLEEAEHKAQSLQTGTSQRHECTPKNTLPSSTELSIRLMMFDSVKISTSLFSFNISPFSFQRAEAAQREAESLREQLSLSNQSQQLSSPAKADPDTAVEVASHSSLEAELRAKERETAQLVEDVQRLQASLTKLRETTSSQITQLEQQLSSKTATLKELEEKLQKQADYEEDSSKPLEVLLLERNRSLQSESAALRIANTELSGRYTELQVEFSAAVRTSAEQKELILKLEHDLSTIQGMSSLPRPDADGSEVSNMGNIPEPIKEATAMFAGSGVSPHPELPQGQMDSLLSIISSQRERFRSRNQELEAENRSMQQTMQALQNELDSLRADNIKLYEKIKFLQSYPSRAGGSDDTVMRYSSQYEERLDPFASFSKRERQRRYLSLSPWDKATLSLGRVILSNKMARTVAFFYTLFLHCLVFLVLYKTAWSESIGRDCTAFCAKKYSDHLHRFHENDQNL
;
A
#
# COMPACT_ATOMS: atom_id res chain seq x y z
N MET A 1 -25.43 1.02 35.50
CA MET A 1 -24.83 2.32 35.93
C MET A 1 -25.84 3.46 35.77
N GLY A 2 -27.05 3.34 36.33
CA GLY A 2 -28.16 4.28 36.09
C GLY A 2 -28.79 4.88 37.35
N PHE A 3 -28.14 4.76 38.51
CA PHE A 3 -28.76 5.11 39.79
C PHE A 3 -28.06 6.22 40.59
N LEU A 4 -26.98 6.84 40.09
CA LEU A 4 -26.23 7.86 40.84
C LEU A 4 -26.45 9.33 40.41
N TRP A 5 -27.28 9.61 39.42
CA TRP A 5 -27.47 10.99 38.91
C TRP A 5 -28.64 11.77 39.54
N ARG A 6 -29.38 11.18 40.49
CA ARG A 6 -30.55 11.83 41.10
C ARG A 6 -30.31 12.55 42.43
N TYR A 7 -29.10 12.52 42.98
CA TYR A 7 -28.81 13.07 44.32
C TYR A 7 -27.97 14.36 44.36
N ILE A 8 -27.61 14.95 43.21
CA ILE A 8 -26.79 16.19 43.13
C ILE A 8 -27.64 17.40 42.68
N GLY A 9 -28.97 17.33 42.85
CA GLY A 9 -29.90 18.37 42.38
C GLY A 9 -30.46 19.32 43.45
N VAL A 10 -30.11 19.15 44.73
CA VAL A 10 -30.73 19.91 45.82
C VAL A 10 -29.64 20.31 46.82
N VAL A 11 -29.67 21.57 47.26
CA VAL A 11 -28.79 22.21 48.25
C VAL A 11 -27.51 22.86 47.70
N VAL A 12 -27.66 24.02 47.03
CA VAL A 12 -26.92 25.25 47.39
C VAL A 12 -27.81 26.46 47.02
N LEU A 13 -28.63 26.90 47.97
CA LEU A 13 -29.17 28.25 48.05
C LEU A 13 -28.68 28.79 49.39
N PHE A 14 -27.77 29.76 49.42
CA PHE A 14 -27.72 30.79 50.47
C PHE A 14 -27.06 32.07 49.89
N PRO A 15 -27.42 33.26 50.42
CA PRO A 15 -27.32 34.57 49.78
C PRO A 15 -26.08 35.34 50.23
N ALA A 16 -25.67 36.35 49.47
CA ALA A 16 -24.91 37.45 50.03
C ALA A 16 -25.09 38.73 49.22
N SER A 17 -25.55 39.75 49.95
CA SER A 17 -25.74 41.13 49.56
C SER A 17 -24.40 41.87 49.46
N ALA A 18 -24.31 42.73 48.45
CA ALA A 18 -23.64 44.04 48.38
C ALA A 18 -22.23 44.23 48.99
N ALA A 19 -21.25 44.49 48.11
CA ALA A 19 -20.37 45.65 48.22
C ALA A 19 -19.84 46.05 46.83
N ALA A 20 -20.12 47.30 46.44
CA ALA A 20 -19.49 48.01 45.32
C ALA A 20 -17.95 47.94 45.45
N THR A 21 -17.14 47.95 44.39
CA THR A 21 -16.88 49.11 43.51
C THR A 21 -15.91 48.65 42.39
N HIS A 22 -15.95 49.34 41.25
CA HIS A 22 -15.03 49.30 40.09
C HIS A 22 -15.34 48.36 38.90
N CYS A 23 -15.79 49.02 37.82
CA CYS A 23 -15.91 48.61 36.42
C CYS A 23 -14.69 47.89 35.84
N PRO A 24 -14.91 47.05 34.81
CA PRO A 24 -14.53 47.50 33.47
C PRO A 24 -15.65 47.34 32.43
N SER A 25 -15.67 48.29 31.49
CA SER A 25 -16.58 48.38 30.36
C SER A 25 -16.36 47.25 29.35
N SER A 26 -17.43 46.55 28.98
CA SER A 26 -17.58 45.98 27.64
C SER A 26 -19.03 46.17 27.19
N ALA A 27 -19.15 46.68 25.98
CA ALA A 27 -20.36 47.07 25.26
C ALA A 27 -21.52 46.07 25.38
N GLU A 28 -22.59 46.51 26.04
CA GLU A 28 -23.92 45.95 25.91
C GLU A 28 -24.73 46.85 24.96
N ALA A 29 -25.19 46.26 23.86
CA ALA A 29 -25.97 46.92 22.83
C ALA A 29 -27.32 47.39 23.41
N GLY A 30 -27.42 48.70 23.64
CA GLY A 30 -28.62 49.37 24.09
C GLY A 30 -29.76 49.23 23.08
N ARG A 31 -30.82 48.54 23.50
CA ARG A 31 -32.14 48.60 22.87
C ARG A 31 -32.77 49.94 23.25
N VAL A 32 -32.60 50.96 22.42
CA VAL A 32 -33.29 52.26 22.58
C VAL A 32 -34.65 52.18 21.89
N VAL A 33 -35.71 52.13 22.69
CA VAL A 33 -37.09 52.33 22.22
C VAL A 33 -37.36 53.84 22.29
N CYS A 34 -37.41 54.50 21.14
CA CYS A 34 -37.94 55.86 21.03
C CYS A 34 -39.31 55.80 20.36
N SER A 35 -40.36 56.01 21.16
CA SER A 35 -41.71 56.25 20.66
C SER A 35 -41.77 57.64 20.02
N THR A 36 -42.18 57.73 18.75
CA THR A 36 -42.69 58.98 18.15
C THR A 36 -44.07 58.74 17.55
N PRO A 37 -44.96 59.76 17.56
CA PRO A 37 -46.34 59.63 17.14
C PRO A 37 -46.44 59.96 15.65
N ASP A 38 -46.06 59.03 14.78
CA ASP A 38 -46.62 58.96 13.43
C ASP A 38 -46.26 57.61 12.81
N GLY A 39 -47.31 56.88 12.41
CA GLY A 39 -47.26 55.46 12.05
C GLY A 39 -46.60 55.16 10.70
N SER A 40 -45.28 55.29 10.62
CA SER A 40 -44.49 54.83 9.47
C SER A 40 -43.36 53.90 9.95
N ARG A 41 -43.59 52.58 9.87
CA ARG A 41 -42.58 51.56 10.17
C ARG A 41 -41.66 51.37 8.97
N SER A 42 -40.39 51.74 9.08
CA SER A 42 -39.30 51.10 8.34
C SER A 42 -38.18 50.79 9.34
N LEU A 43 -38.02 49.50 9.66
CA LEU A 43 -36.98 49.00 10.55
C LEU A 43 -35.78 48.60 9.68
N LEU A 44 -34.71 49.38 9.71
CA LEU A 44 -33.39 48.94 9.25
C LEU A 44 -32.83 47.93 10.26
N SER A 45 -33.04 46.65 9.99
CA SER A 45 -32.33 45.57 10.67
C SER A 45 -31.05 45.24 9.90
N PHE A 46 -29.90 45.73 10.37
CA PHE A 46 -28.61 45.17 9.98
C PHE A 46 -28.44 43.82 10.70
N PHE A 47 -28.83 42.73 10.04
CA PHE A 47 -28.50 41.36 10.43
C PHE A 47 -27.20 40.97 9.73
N ILE A 48 -26.15 40.70 10.50
CA ILE A 48 -24.99 39.93 10.01
C ILE A 48 -25.43 38.46 10.06
N PRO A 49 -25.53 37.73 8.93
CA PRO A 49 -25.86 36.32 8.97
C PRO A 49 -24.64 35.54 9.45
N SER A 50 -24.72 34.93 10.64
CA SER A 50 -23.86 33.80 11.00
C SER A 50 -24.37 32.56 10.26
N ASP A 51 -23.46 31.93 9.54
CA ASP A 51 -23.64 30.79 8.64
C ASP A 51 -24.64 29.73 9.13
N ASN A 52 -25.78 29.66 8.43
CA ASN A 52 -26.64 28.49 8.33
C ASN A 52 -27.01 28.32 6.85
N ASN A 53 -26.20 27.55 6.12
CA ASN A 53 -26.57 27.11 4.76
C ASN A 53 -27.44 25.86 4.89
N ASP A 54 -28.75 26.06 4.79
CA ASP A 54 -29.72 25.11 4.21
C ASP A 54 -31.12 25.77 4.19
N ALA A 55 -31.26 26.89 3.49
CA ALA A 55 -32.53 27.35 2.93
C ALA A 55 -32.31 28.59 2.04
N ASP A 56 -32.96 28.55 0.88
CA ASP A 56 -33.33 29.69 0.05
C ASP A 56 -32.33 30.23 -0.99
N TYR A 57 -32.48 29.70 -2.20
CA TYR A 57 -31.91 30.22 -3.44
C TYR A 57 -32.68 31.46 -3.95
N ASN A 58 -33.67 31.98 -3.20
CA ASN A 58 -34.50 33.12 -3.61
C ASN A 58 -34.21 34.45 -2.89
N ASP A 59 -33.40 34.48 -1.83
CA ASP A 59 -33.27 35.69 -0.99
C ASP A 59 -32.10 36.63 -1.37
N ARG A 60 -31.21 36.21 -2.30
CA ARG A 60 -30.16 37.10 -2.82
C ARG A 60 -30.70 38.28 -3.63
N GLY A 61 -31.87 38.13 -4.26
CA GLY A 61 -32.52 39.22 -4.98
C GLY A 61 -33.15 40.29 -4.09
N SER A 62 -33.31 40.04 -2.79
CA SER A 62 -34.02 40.97 -1.89
C SER A 62 -33.09 42.04 -1.30
N ASN A 63 -31.84 41.67 -0.98
CA ASN A 63 -30.86 42.60 -0.38
C ASN A 63 -30.21 43.55 -1.40
N ASP A 64 -29.91 43.07 -2.62
CA ASP A 64 -29.34 43.92 -3.69
C ASP A 64 -30.32 45.05 -4.07
N ASN A 65 -31.62 44.74 -4.04
CA ASN A 65 -32.68 45.73 -4.27
C ASN A 65 -32.77 46.78 -3.16
N CYS A 66 -32.38 46.46 -1.91
CA CYS A 66 -32.51 47.38 -0.78
C CYS A 66 -31.43 48.47 -0.79
N VAL A 67 -30.16 48.10 -1.07
CA VAL A 67 -29.05 49.08 -1.14
C VAL A 67 -29.18 49.96 -2.38
N LEU A 68 -29.51 49.39 -3.53
CA LEU A 68 -29.77 50.15 -4.76
C LEU A 68 -30.99 51.06 -4.62
N ALA A 69 -32.07 50.60 -3.97
CA ALA A 69 -33.23 51.45 -3.70
C ALA A 69 -32.89 52.60 -2.74
N LEU A 70 -32.14 52.33 -1.68
CA LEU A 70 -31.70 53.35 -0.72
C LEU A 70 -30.81 54.38 -1.39
N GLN A 71 -29.85 53.95 -2.21
CA GLN A 71 -28.98 54.87 -2.96
C GLN A 71 -29.80 55.76 -3.89
N LYS A 72 -30.77 55.18 -4.62
CA LYS A 72 -31.65 55.92 -5.53
C LYS A 72 -32.55 56.93 -4.80
N GLU A 73 -33.02 56.59 -3.60
CA GLU A 73 -33.82 57.48 -2.75
C GLU A 73 -32.97 58.64 -2.19
N LEU A 74 -31.74 58.34 -1.78
CA LEU A 74 -30.78 59.35 -1.32
C LEU A 74 -30.37 60.31 -2.45
N ASP A 75 -30.11 59.82 -3.66
CA ASP A 75 -29.81 60.63 -4.85
C ASP A 75 -30.96 61.58 -5.19
N ALA A 76 -32.20 61.07 -5.15
CA ALA A 76 -33.41 61.86 -5.38
C ALA A 76 -33.58 62.95 -4.31
N THR A 77 -33.34 62.61 -3.04
CA THR A 77 -33.43 63.54 -1.91
C THR A 77 -32.36 64.62 -2.00
N ALA A 78 -31.12 64.28 -2.36
CA ALA A 78 -30.04 65.23 -2.57
C ALA A 78 -30.36 66.22 -3.70
N THR A 79 -30.95 65.74 -4.79
CA THR A 79 -31.39 66.59 -5.91
C THR A 79 -32.50 67.55 -5.49
N GLN A 80 -33.50 67.07 -4.74
CA GLN A 80 -34.56 67.92 -4.20
C GLN A 80 -34.04 68.96 -3.21
N LEU A 81 -33.02 68.61 -2.43
CA LEU A 81 -32.38 69.50 -1.46
C LEU A 81 -31.70 70.69 -2.16
N ALA A 82 -30.97 70.43 -3.25
CA ALA A 82 -30.35 71.48 -4.06
C ALA A 82 -31.40 72.47 -4.62
N ASN A 83 -32.51 71.96 -5.16
CA ASN A 83 -33.60 72.81 -5.65
C ASN A 83 -34.21 73.66 -4.52
N ARG A 84 -34.41 73.08 -3.32
CA ARG A 84 -34.94 73.80 -2.16
C ARG A 84 -33.98 74.87 -1.63
N GLN A 85 -32.67 74.64 -1.70
CA GLN A 85 -31.66 75.65 -1.36
C GLN A 85 -31.82 76.88 -2.27
N ASP A 86 -31.90 76.68 -3.58
CA ASP A 86 -32.06 77.76 -4.56
C ASP A 86 -33.38 78.53 -4.36
N GLU A 87 -34.49 77.82 -4.13
CA GLU A 87 -35.80 78.42 -3.86
C GLU A 87 -35.81 79.25 -2.57
N SER A 88 -35.19 78.74 -1.50
CA SER A 88 -35.09 79.43 -0.21
C SER A 88 -34.25 80.70 -0.31
N GLU A 89 -33.12 80.66 -1.03
CA GLU A 89 -32.27 81.82 -1.24
C GLU A 89 -32.96 82.91 -2.07
N GLN A 90 -33.68 82.51 -3.14
CA GLN A 90 -34.48 83.44 -3.92
C GLN A 90 -35.63 84.05 -3.11
N SER A 91 -36.32 83.25 -2.30
CA SER A 91 -37.42 83.70 -1.44
C SER A 91 -36.94 84.67 -0.36
N ARG A 92 -35.79 84.40 0.25
CA ARG A 92 -35.12 85.30 1.21
C ARG A 92 -34.76 86.63 0.55
N LYS A 93 -34.21 86.61 -0.67
CA LYS A 93 -33.89 87.83 -1.42
C LYS A 93 -35.15 88.67 -1.70
N LYS A 94 -36.23 88.04 -2.19
CA LYS A 94 -37.52 88.71 -2.41
C LYS A 94 -38.08 89.35 -1.14
N LEU A 95 -38.00 88.67 0.01
CA LEU A 95 -38.45 89.21 1.29
C LEU A 95 -37.63 90.43 1.74
N ILE A 96 -36.31 90.41 1.52
CA ILE A 96 -35.44 91.55 1.81
C ILE A 96 -35.84 92.75 0.94
N ASP A 97 -36.08 92.54 -0.35
CA ASP A 97 -36.47 93.59 -1.28
C ASP A 97 -37.85 94.19 -0.92
N LEU A 98 -38.84 93.34 -0.60
CA LEU A 98 -40.15 93.78 -0.12
C LEU A 98 -40.06 94.55 1.21
N SER A 99 -39.21 94.11 2.14
CA SER A 99 -38.98 94.80 3.42
C SER A 99 -38.34 96.18 3.22
N ARG A 100 -37.44 96.32 2.23
CA ARG A 100 -36.85 97.61 1.85
C ARG A 100 -37.89 98.54 1.22
N GLU A 101 -38.70 98.02 0.30
CA GLU A 101 -39.75 98.81 -0.37
C GLU A 101 -40.82 99.27 0.63
N PHE A 102 -41.24 98.40 1.54
CA PHE A 102 -42.14 98.75 2.64
C PHE A 102 -41.56 99.89 3.50
N LYS A 103 -40.28 99.81 3.90
CA LYS A 103 -39.63 100.87 4.70
C LYS A 103 -39.57 102.21 3.97
N LYS A 104 -39.40 102.20 2.65
CA LYS A 104 -39.31 103.40 1.80
C LYS A 104 -40.67 104.10 1.65
N ASN A 105 -41.75 103.33 1.52
CA ASN A 105 -43.08 103.85 1.20
C ASN A 105 -43.99 104.09 2.43
N THR A 106 -43.50 103.82 3.64
CA THR A 106 -44.29 103.91 4.88
C THR A 106 -43.95 105.19 5.69
N PRO A 107 -44.95 105.91 6.25
CA PRO A 107 -44.72 107.08 7.11
C PRO A 107 -43.89 106.76 8.36
N GLU A 108 -43.15 107.76 8.86
CA GLU A 108 -42.08 107.55 9.85
C GLU A 108 -42.56 107.02 11.21
N ASP A 109 -43.74 107.44 11.68
CA ASP A 109 -44.29 107.00 12.97
C ASP A 109 -44.69 105.52 12.94
N LEU A 110 -45.29 105.06 11.83
CA LEU A 110 -45.61 103.65 11.63
C LEU A 110 -44.34 102.81 11.45
N ARG A 111 -43.31 103.38 10.77
CA ARG A 111 -42.00 102.73 10.62
C ARG A 111 -41.33 102.46 11.97
N LYS A 112 -41.43 103.39 12.93
CA LYS A 112 -40.89 103.22 14.29
C LYS A 112 -41.58 102.10 15.06
N GLN A 113 -42.90 101.93 14.90
CA GLN A 113 -43.67 100.87 15.55
C GLN A 113 -43.41 99.48 14.92
N VAL A 114 -43.29 99.42 13.59
CA VAL A 114 -43.12 98.15 12.85
C VAL A 114 -41.66 97.68 12.79
N ALA A 115 -40.68 98.57 12.96
CA ALA A 115 -39.25 98.23 12.87
C ALA A 115 -38.78 97.14 13.87
N PRO A 116 -39.17 97.14 15.15
CA PRO A 116 -38.83 96.05 16.08
C PRO A 116 -39.40 94.70 15.62
N LEU A 117 -40.64 94.69 15.09
CA LEU A 117 -41.29 93.50 14.57
C LEU A 117 -40.55 92.94 13.35
N LEU A 118 -40.21 93.79 12.38
CA LEU A 118 -39.42 93.38 11.20
C LEU A 118 -38.04 92.86 11.58
N LYS A 119 -37.39 93.45 12.59
CA LYS A 119 -36.10 92.95 13.11
C LYS A 119 -36.25 91.59 13.78
N SER A 120 -37.34 91.35 14.52
CA SER A 120 -37.61 90.05 15.15
C SER A 120 -37.89 88.96 14.11
N PHE A 121 -38.71 89.24 13.08
CA PHE A 121 -38.91 88.31 11.97
C PHE A 121 -37.63 88.03 11.18
N GLN A 122 -36.81 89.06 10.94
CA GLN A 122 -35.50 88.88 10.29
C GLN A 122 -34.60 87.95 11.11
N GLY A 123 -34.55 88.12 12.44
CA GLY A 123 -33.79 87.26 13.33
C GLY A 123 -34.24 85.81 13.28
N GLU A 124 -35.55 85.55 13.29
CA GLU A 124 -36.09 84.19 13.20
C GLU A 124 -35.82 83.56 11.82
N ILE A 125 -35.98 84.32 10.73
CA ILE A 125 -35.67 83.86 9.37
C ILE A 125 -34.18 83.50 9.25
N ASP A 126 -33.28 84.32 9.81
CA ASP A 126 -31.84 84.05 9.79
C ASP A 126 -31.46 82.84 10.64
N ALA A 127 -32.09 82.67 11.82
CA ALA A 127 -31.91 81.49 12.67
C ALA A 127 -32.42 80.20 12.00
N LEU A 128 -33.61 80.24 11.39
CA LEU A 128 -34.17 79.13 10.63
C LEU A 128 -33.30 78.78 9.42
N SER A 129 -32.82 79.79 8.68
CA SER A 129 -31.92 79.60 7.53
C SER A 129 -30.61 78.94 7.97
N LYS A 130 -30.04 79.36 9.11
CA LYS A 130 -28.81 78.76 9.66
C LYS A 130 -29.02 77.29 10.01
N ARG A 131 -30.10 76.97 10.74
CA ARG A 131 -30.45 75.58 11.12
C ARG A 131 -30.72 74.70 9.90
N SER A 132 -31.37 75.22 8.86
CA SER A 132 -31.59 74.51 7.58
C SER A 132 -30.26 74.18 6.92
N LYS A 133 -29.36 75.16 6.78
CA LYS A 133 -28.04 74.96 6.17
C LYS A 133 -27.18 73.95 6.94
N GLU A 134 -27.25 73.94 8.27
CA GLU A 134 -26.55 72.94 9.09
C GLU A 134 -27.12 71.53 8.90
N ALA A 135 -28.44 71.38 8.85
CA ALA A 135 -29.09 70.09 8.59
C ALA A 135 -28.82 69.56 7.16
N GLU A 136 -28.86 70.45 6.17
CA GLU A 136 -28.52 70.15 4.77
C GLU A 136 -27.07 69.69 4.64
N ALA A 137 -26.14 70.40 5.28
CA ALA A 137 -24.72 70.03 5.29
C ALA A 137 -24.47 68.67 5.96
N ALA A 138 -25.18 68.38 7.07
CA ALA A 138 -25.10 67.08 7.73
C ALA A 138 -25.59 65.94 6.83
N PHE A 139 -26.73 66.14 6.13
CA PHE A 139 -27.25 65.18 5.16
C PHE A 139 -26.25 64.92 4.03
N LEU A 140 -25.72 65.98 3.41
CA LEU A 140 -24.77 65.85 2.29
C LEU A 140 -23.46 65.16 2.70
N ASN A 141 -23.00 65.35 3.94
CA ASN A 141 -21.82 64.66 4.47
C ASN A 141 -22.07 63.15 4.59
N VAL A 142 -23.22 62.75 5.13
CA VAL A 142 -23.61 61.33 5.24
C VAL A 142 -23.81 60.72 3.85
N TYR A 143 -24.54 61.41 2.97
CA TYR A 143 -24.77 61.01 1.59
C TYR A 143 -23.46 60.73 0.85
N LYS A 144 -22.49 61.66 0.93
CA LYS A 144 -21.18 61.49 0.32
C LYS A 144 -20.45 60.23 0.83
N LYS A 145 -20.48 59.98 2.13
CA LYS A 145 -19.85 58.79 2.72
C LYS A 145 -20.47 57.48 2.25
N ILE A 146 -21.76 57.47 1.94
CA ILE A 146 -22.49 56.28 1.50
C ILE A 146 -22.24 56.00 0.02
N ILE A 147 -22.23 57.02 -0.83
CA ILE A 147 -21.99 56.85 -2.29
C ILE A 147 -20.51 56.54 -2.61
N ASP A 148 -19.59 56.98 -1.76
CA ASP A 148 -18.15 56.69 -1.91
C ASP A 148 -17.77 55.24 -1.49
N VAL A 149 -18.72 54.45 -0.96
CA VAL A 149 -18.46 53.05 -0.59
C VAL A 149 -18.33 52.19 -1.85
N PRO A 150 -17.18 51.52 -2.07
CA PRO A 150 -17.00 50.65 -3.22
C PRO A 150 -17.91 49.41 -3.12
N ASP A 151 -18.29 48.86 -4.27
CA ASP A 151 -19.08 47.64 -4.36
C ASP A 151 -18.41 46.49 -3.57
N PRO A 152 -19.11 45.86 -2.58
CA PRO A 152 -18.54 44.78 -1.79
C PRO A 152 -18.43 43.45 -2.55
N VAL A 153 -19.13 43.27 -3.67
CA VAL A 153 -19.22 41.99 -4.39
C VAL A 153 -17.83 41.45 -4.80
N PRO A 154 -16.92 42.22 -5.43
CA PRO A 154 -15.62 41.70 -5.84
C PRO A 154 -14.75 41.22 -4.66
N VAL A 155 -14.86 41.90 -3.51
CA VAL A 155 -14.12 41.52 -2.29
C VAL A 155 -14.68 40.25 -1.69
N LEU A 156 -16.01 40.11 -1.68
CA LEU A 156 -16.69 38.90 -1.20
C LEU A 156 -16.43 37.69 -2.11
N GLU A 157 -16.40 37.87 -3.43
CA GLU A 157 -16.02 36.82 -4.39
C GLU A 157 -14.59 36.35 -4.18
N LEU A 158 -13.64 37.28 -3.98
CA LEU A 158 -12.26 36.94 -3.68
C LEU A 158 -12.13 36.19 -2.34
N ALA A 159 -12.86 36.64 -1.31
CA ALA A 159 -12.89 35.97 -0.01
C ALA A 159 -13.46 34.55 -0.12
N GLN A 160 -14.54 34.36 -0.89
CA GLN A 160 -15.11 33.04 -1.17
C GLN A 160 -14.13 32.15 -1.93
N GLN A 161 -13.42 32.69 -2.92
CA GLN A 161 -12.41 31.93 -3.67
C GLN A 161 -11.25 31.51 -2.77
N LEU A 162 -10.82 32.37 -1.84
CA LEU A 162 -9.77 32.06 -0.87
C LEU A 162 -10.24 30.99 0.12
N GLN A 163 -11.49 31.07 0.60
CA GLN A 163 -12.11 30.06 1.45
C GLN A 163 -12.09 28.68 0.78
N LEU A 164 -12.47 28.60 -0.50
CA LEU A 164 -12.47 27.35 -1.27
C LEU A 164 -11.04 26.81 -1.51
N LYS A 165 -10.04 27.68 -1.66
CA LYS A 165 -8.64 27.27 -1.74
C LYS A 165 -8.14 26.73 -0.40
N LEU A 166 -8.49 27.37 0.71
CA LEU A 166 -8.12 26.92 2.05
C LEU A 166 -8.74 25.56 2.37
N GLN A 167 -10.01 25.35 2.04
CA GLN A 167 -10.67 24.05 2.20
C GLN A 167 -9.96 22.94 1.42
N ARG A 168 -9.63 23.18 0.14
CA ARG A 168 -8.86 22.21 -0.67
C ARG A 168 -7.46 21.95 -0.11
N MET A 169 -6.78 22.97 0.39
CA MET A 169 -5.47 22.82 1.02
C MET A 169 -5.57 21.91 2.26
N HIS A 170 -6.61 22.10 3.08
CA HIS A 170 -6.85 21.26 4.25
C HIS A 170 -7.14 19.80 3.86
N ASP A 171 -7.96 19.57 2.84
CA ASP A 171 -8.24 18.22 2.35
C ASP A 171 -6.95 17.51 1.89
N ILE A 172 -6.11 18.20 1.10
CA ILE A 172 -4.81 17.68 0.65
C ILE A 172 -3.87 17.42 1.83
N GLU A 173 -3.84 18.30 2.83
CA GLU A 173 -3.02 18.12 4.03
C GLU A 173 -3.44 16.87 4.81
N THR A 174 -4.74 16.64 4.97
CA THR A 174 -5.26 15.43 5.63
C THR A 174 -5.00 14.15 4.84
N GLU A 175 -4.99 14.22 3.51
CA GLU A 175 -4.61 13.10 2.66
C GLU A 175 -3.11 12.82 2.79
N ASN A 176 -2.28 13.86 2.80
CA ASN A 176 -0.84 13.72 2.97
C ASN A 176 -0.48 13.10 4.32
N THR A 177 -1.15 13.49 5.40
CA THR A 177 -0.95 12.87 6.73
C THR A 177 -1.34 11.39 6.72
N LYS A 178 -2.48 11.03 6.11
CA LYS A 178 -2.90 9.64 5.98
C LYS A 178 -1.91 8.82 5.16
N LEU A 179 -1.42 9.36 4.04
CA LEU A 179 -0.42 8.69 3.22
C LEU A 179 0.88 8.45 4.00
N ARG A 180 1.31 9.42 4.82
CA ARG A 180 2.48 9.26 5.69
C ARG A 180 2.26 8.19 6.76
N GLU A 181 1.09 8.15 7.39
CA GLU A 181 0.73 7.09 8.34
C GLU A 181 0.76 5.71 7.66
N THR A 182 0.16 5.56 6.48
CA THR A 182 0.20 4.30 5.73
C THR A 182 1.62 3.88 5.33
N LEU A 183 2.48 4.83 4.96
CA LEU A 183 3.89 4.54 4.67
C LEU A 183 4.65 4.11 5.92
N GLU A 184 4.35 4.69 7.08
CA GLU A 184 4.95 4.29 8.35
C GLU A 184 4.51 2.88 8.76
N ASP A 185 3.24 2.54 8.57
CA ASP A 185 2.71 1.21 8.84
C ASP A 185 3.33 0.17 7.90
N TYR A 186 3.43 0.44 6.59
CA TYR A 186 4.14 -0.44 5.66
C TYR A 186 5.62 -0.61 6.01
N ASN A 187 6.30 0.44 6.49
CA ASN A 187 7.68 0.32 6.95
C ASN A 187 7.81 -0.56 8.21
N LYS A 188 6.83 -0.51 9.12
CA LYS A 188 6.77 -1.41 10.30
C LYS A 188 6.56 -2.86 9.86
N GLU A 189 5.60 -3.11 8.98
CA GLU A 189 5.36 -4.46 8.42
C GLU A 189 6.61 -4.98 7.71
N PHE A 190 7.29 -4.15 6.94
CA PHE A 190 8.53 -4.53 6.26
C PHE A 190 9.65 -4.91 7.25
N ALA A 191 9.76 -4.18 8.37
CA ALA A 191 10.71 -4.49 9.43
C ALA A 191 10.38 -5.82 10.12
N GLU A 192 9.09 -6.11 10.35
CA GLU A 192 8.63 -7.38 10.92
C GLU A 192 8.92 -8.56 9.98
N VAL A 193 8.62 -8.43 8.68
CA VAL A 193 8.92 -9.46 7.68
C VAL A 193 10.43 -9.73 7.60
N LYS A 194 11.26 -8.68 7.65
CA LYS A 194 12.73 -8.83 7.67
C LYS A 194 13.21 -9.58 8.91
N ASN A 195 12.58 -9.37 10.07
CA ASN A 195 12.88 -10.12 11.29
C ASN A 195 12.46 -11.60 11.16
N GLN A 196 11.28 -11.86 10.59
CA GLN A 196 10.83 -13.23 10.30
C GLN A 196 11.79 -13.96 9.35
N GLU A 197 12.38 -13.28 8.37
CA GLU A 197 13.39 -13.88 7.47
C GLU A 197 14.63 -14.39 8.23
N VAL A 198 15.07 -13.68 9.27
CA VAL A 198 16.16 -14.13 10.15
C VAL A 198 15.76 -15.39 10.89
N THR A 199 14.53 -15.44 11.41
CA THR A 199 14.00 -16.62 12.11
C THR A 199 13.89 -17.82 11.17
N ILE A 200 13.42 -17.61 9.93
CA ILE A 200 13.34 -18.66 8.90
C ILE A 200 14.73 -19.18 8.56
N LYS A 201 15.74 -18.31 8.40
CA LYS A 201 17.13 -18.73 8.16
C LYS A 201 17.67 -19.59 9.30
N ALA A 202 17.44 -19.19 10.55
CA ALA A 202 17.86 -19.97 11.72
C ALA A 202 17.16 -21.34 11.80
N LEU A 203 15.87 -21.40 11.49
CA LEU A 203 15.12 -22.67 11.46
C LEU A 203 15.57 -23.58 10.31
N LYS A 204 15.86 -23.02 9.12
CA LYS A 204 16.42 -23.78 8.00
C LYS A 204 17.80 -24.36 8.31
N GLU A 205 18.64 -23.61 9.03
CA GLU A 205 19.95 -24.10 9.44
C GLU A 205 19.83 -25.26 10.44
N LYS A 206 18.93 -25.15 11.43
CA LYS A 206 18.63 -26.26 12.35
C LYS A 206 18.13 -27.51 11.63
N ILE A 207 17.29 -27.36 10.60
CA ILE A 207 16.83 -28.50 9.80
C ILE A 207 18.04 -29.16 9.10
N ARG A 208 18.93 -28.37 8.49
CA ARG A 208 20.17 -28.89 7.89
C ARG A 208 21.05 -29.64 8.90
N GLU A 209 21.24 -29.08 10.10
CA GLU A 209 22.02 -29.72 11.15
C GLU A 209 21.41 -31.07 11.57
N TYR A 210 20.08 -31.14 11.71
CA TYR A 210 19.40 -32.40 12.02
C TYR A 210 19.48 -33.41 10.87
N GLU A 211 19.32 -32.99 9.62
CA GLU A 211 19.47 -33.84 8.44
C GLU A 211 20.89 -34.41 8.33
N GLN A 212 21.91 -33.57 8.54
CA GLN A 212 23.31 -33.98 8.54
C GLN A 212 23.59 -34.98 9.67
N SER A 213 23.08 -34.72 10.88
CA SER A 213 23.21 -35.62 12.02
C SER A 213 22.56 -36.98 11.77
N LEU A 214 21.35 -37.01 11.21
CA LEU A 214 20.65 -38.24 10.84
C LEU A 214 21.41 -39.01 9.75
N LYS A 215 21.94 -38.32 8.75
CA LYS A 215 22.75 -38.93 7.69
C LYS A 215 24.02 -39.57 8.26
N ASN A 216 24.73 -38.86 9.12
CA ASN A 216 25.93 -39.39 9.79
C ASN A 216 25.60 -40.60 10.67
N GLN A 217 24.47 -40.57 11.41
CA GLN A 217 24.01 -41.73 12.18
C GLN A 217 23.69 -42.92 11.27
N ALA A 218 22.99 -42.70 10.15
CA ALA A 218 22.68 -43.75 9.19
C ALA A 218 23.94 -44.34 8.55
N GLU A 219 24.92 -43.51 8.17
CA GLU A 219 26.21 -43.95 7.63
C GLU A 219 27.01 -44.75 8.66
N ASN A 220 27.09 -44.29 9.91
CA ASN A 220 27.77 -45.03 10.98
C ASN A 220 27.11 -46.40 11.23
N LEU A 221 25.78 -46.45 11.27
CA LEU A 221 25.03 -47.69 11.49
C LEU A 221 25.17 -48.66 10.31
N ALA A 222 25.23 -48.13 9.08
CA ALA A 222 25.51 -48.93 7.88
C ALA A 222 26.93 -49.49 7.89
N GLN A 223 27.94 -48.69 8.26
CA GLN A 223 29.32 -49.15 8.39
C GLN A 223 29.46 -50.21 9.47
N GLU A 224 28.82 -50.03 10.62
CA GLU A 224 28.80 -51.03 11.70
C GLU A 224 28.19 -52.35 11.23
N LYS A 225 27.05 -52.29 10.51
CA LYS A 225 26.40 -53.48 9.94
C LYS A 225 27.25 -54.16 8.87
N GLN A 226 27.96 -53.38 8.05
CA GLN A 226 28.86 -53.90 7.05
C GLN A 226 30.06 -54.62 7.69
N LEU A 227 30.61 -54.06 8.77
CA LEU A 227 31.68 -54.69 9.55
C LEU A 227 31.20 -55.99 10.22
N GLN A 228 29.99 -55.99 10.80
CA GLN A 228 29.38 -57.20 11.37
C GLN A 228 29.22 -58.31 10.33
N LEU A 229 28.64 -57.99 9.16
CA LEU A 229 28.50 -58.96 8.08
C LEU A 229 29.86 -59.50 7.63
N HIS A 230 30.86 -58.64 7.48
CA HIS A 230 32.21 -59.06 7.10
C HIS A 230 32.79 -60.07 8.11
N ASN A 231 32.65 -59.80 9.42
CA ASN A 231 33.11 -60.71 10.47
C ASN A 231 32.34 -62.04 10.46
N ASP A 232 31.02 -62.00 10.30
CA ASP A 232 30.19 -63.20 10.22
C ASP A 232 30.56 -64.07 9.00
N TYR A 233 30.84 -63.44 7.86
CA TYR A 233 31.32 -64.14 6.66
C TYR A 233 32.69 -64.76 6.88
N ALA A 234 33.65 -64.03 7.44
CA ALA A 234 34.97 -64.56 7.77
C ALA A 234 34.92 -65.73 8.76
N GLU A 235 34.03 -65.67 9.76
CA GLU A 235 33.84 -66.78 10.70
C GLU A 235 33.19 -67.99 10.03
N LYS A 236 32.20 -67.78 9.16
CA LYS A 236 31.60 -68.87 8.35
C LYS A 236 32.61 -69.52 7.43
N GLU A 237 33.46 -68.72 6.78
CA GLU A 237 34.55 -69.21 5.93
C GLU A 237 35.54 -70.06 6.73
N ARG A 238 35.97 -69.58 7.92
CA ARG A 238 36.82 -70.37 8.84
C ARG A 238 36.17 -71.69 9.24
N LYS A 239 34.89 -71.69 9.62
CA LYS A 239 34.15 -72.91 9.98
C LYS A 239 34.03 -73.87 8.80
N LEU A 240 33.80 -73.35 7.60
CA LEU A 240 33.75 -74.16 6.38
C LEU A 240 35.11 -74.81 6.11
N GLN A 241 36.19 -74.04 6.25
CA GLN A 241 37.57 -74.52 6.08
C GLN A 241 37.89 -75.61 7.11
N GLU A 242 37.59 -75.40 8.39
CA GLU A 242 37.79 -76.42 9.44
C GLU A 242 37.00 -77.70 9.16
N SER A 243 35.76 -77.58 8.68
CA SER A 243 34.95 -78.73 8.27
C SER A 243 35.54 -79.44 7.04
N GLN A 244 36.08 -78.69 6.09
CA GLN A 244 36.72 -79.23 4.89
C GLN A 244 38.00 -79.99 5.26
N ASP A 245 38.83 -79.43 6.12
CA ASP A 245 40.07 -80.05 6.61
C ASP A 245 39.75 -81.32 7.42
N SER A 246 38.71 -81.28 8.26
CA SER A 246 38.23 -82.47 8.99
C SER A 246 37.72 -83.57 8.06
N MET A 247 36.95 -83.21 7.02
CA MET A 247 36.48 -84.16 6.01
C MET A 247 37.64 -84.73 5.19
N SER A 248 38.65 -83.91 4.85
CA SER A 248 39.87 -84.35 4.16
C SER A 248 40.61 -85.39 5.00
N SER A 249 40.84 -85.12 6.28
CA SER A 249 41.51 -86.05 7.20
C SER A 249 40.75 -87.37 7.36
N ARG A 250 39.41 -87.34 7.41
CA ARG A 250 38.58 -88.57 7.42
C ARG A 250 38.67 -89.36 6.12
N LEU A 251 38.76 -88.67 4.98
CA LEU A 251 38.96 -89.29 3.68
C LEU A 251 40.32 -89.98 3.62
N GLU A 252 41.39 -89.32 4.06
CA GLU A 252 42.73 -89.92 4.17
C GLU A 252 42.72 -91.14 5.09
N GLU A 253 42.05 -91.08 6.25
CA GLU A 253 41.95 -92.22 7.16
C GLU A 253 41.16 -93.39 6.54
N ALA A 254 40.09 -93.10 5.80
CA ALA A 254 39.30 -94.10 5.08
C ALA A 254 40.08 -94.73 3.92
N GLU A 255 40.85 -93.92 3.17
CA GLU A 255 41.75 -94.40 2.12
C GLU A 255 42.84 -95.30 2.70
N HIS A 256 43.44 -94.93 3.83
CA HIS A 256 44.44 -95.75 4.50
C HIS A 256 43.85 -97.09 5.01
N LYS A 257 42.60 -97.07 5.52
CA LYS A 257 41.86 -98.30 5.87
C LYS A 257 41.55 -99.17 4.64
N ALA A 258 41.14 -98.57 3.53
CA ALA A 258 40.87 -99.27 2.27
C ALA A 258 42.16 -99.89 1.69
N GLN A 259 43.27 -99.16 1.71
CA GLN A 259 44.59 -99.65 1.30
C GLN A 259 45.06 -100.81 2.17
N SER A 260 44.86 -100.74 3.50
CA SER A 260 45.18 -101.83 4.44
C SER A 260 44.33 -103.09 4.18
N LEU A 261 43.03 -102.94 3.90
CA LEU A 261 42.17 -104.06 3.49
C LEU A 261 42.55 -104.64 2.11
N GLN A 262 43.00 -103.79 1.18
CA GLN A 262 43.50 -104.21 -0.13
C GLN A 262 44.82 -105.00 -0.03
N THR A 263 45.71 -104.61 0.88
CA THR A 263 46.94 -105.38 1.16
C THR A 263 46.64 -106.68 1.93
N GLY A 264 45.68 -106.67 2.84
CA GLY A 264 45.21 -107.88 3.54
C GLY A 264 44.47 -108.89 2.63
N THR A 265 43.83 -108.43 1.56
CA THR A 265 43.23 -109.31 0.54
C THR A 265 44.24 -109.79 -0.51
N SER A 266 45.33 -109.04 -0.77
CA SER A 266 46.47 -109.51 -1.56
C SER A 266 47.26 -110.66 -0.92
N GLN A 267 47.25 -110.83 0.41
CA GLN A 267 47.87 -111.99 1.07
C GLN A 267 47.08 -113.31 0.96
N ARG A 268 45.88 -113.31 0.36
CA ARG A 268 45.02 -114.52 0.25
C ARG A 268 44.95 -115.14 -1.16
N HIS A 269 45.67 -114.63 -2.16
CA HIS A 269 45.67 -115.22 -3.50
C HIS A 269 47.09 -115.28 -4.08
N GLU A 270 47.71 -116.45 -3.97
CA GLU A 270 48.87 -116.83 -4.79
C GLU A 270 48.48 -118.08 -5.58
N CYS A 271 48.02 -117.91 -6.83
CA CYS A 271 47.98 -118.92 -7.90
C CYS A 271 47.55 -118.31 -9.27
N THR A 272 48.52 -117.82 -10.06
CA THR A 272 48.58 -117.77 -11.56
C THR A 272 47.53 -116.95 -12.38
N PRO A 273 47.74 -116.67 -13.70
CA PRO A 273 48.58 -115.60 -14.24
C PRO A 273 47.85 -114.56 -15.16
N LYS A 274 48.48 -113.39 -15.30
CA LYS A 274 48.34 -112.27 -16.28
C LYS A 274 47.13 -112.25 -17.25
N ASN A 275 46.30 -111.21 -17.15
CA ASN A 275 46.20 -110.13 -18.16
C ASN A 275 45.23 -109.00 -17.78
N THR A 276 45.60 -107.79 -18.24
CA THR A 276 44.81 -106.55 -18.46
C THR A 276 44.54 -105.56 -17.29
N LEU A 277 45.31 -104.47 -17.33
CA LEU A 277 44.95 -103.05 -17.06
C LEU A 277 43.64 -102.66 -17.79
N PRO A 278 42.89 -101.56 -17.46
CA PRO A 278 43.30 -100.43 -16.62
C PRO A 278 42.25 -99.85 -15.64
N SER A 279 42.71 -99.33 -14.49
CA SER A 279 41.96 -98.36 -13.65
C SER A 279 42.81 -97.12 -13.31
N SER A 280 43.93 -96.93 -14.02
CA SER A 280 44.87 -95.83 -13.78
C SER A 280 44.47 -94.53 -14.49
N THR A 281 43.58 -94.58 -15.49
CA THR A 281 43.16 -93.42 -16.28
C THR A 281 42.11 -92.56 -15.59
N GLU A 282 41.25 -93.12 -14.74
CA GLU A 282 40.15 -92.36 -14.13
C GLU A 282 40.59 -91.54 -12.89
N LEU A 283 41.52 -92.07 -12.08
CA LEU A 283 42.11 -91.35 -10.94
C LEU A 283 43.09 -90.25 -11.38
N SER A 284 43.84 -90.47 -12.47
CA SER A 284 44.74 -89.45 -13.02
C SER A 284 43.98 -88.32 -13.72
N ILE A 285 42.84 -88.61 -14.38
CA ILE A 285 41.94 -87.57 -14.90
C ILE A 285 41.28 -86.78 -13.77
N ARG A 286 40.87 -87.43 -12.67
CA ARG A 286 40.22 -86.74 -11.53
C ARG A 286 41.18 -85.87 -10.72
N LEU A 287 42.43 -86.32 -10.53
CA LEU A 287 43.48 -85.55 -9.87
C LEU A 287 43.92 -84.36 -10.75
N MET A 288 44.07 -84.56 -12.08
CA MET A 288 44.31 -83.45 -13.01
C MET A 288 43.15 -82.45 -13.07
N MET A 289 41.89 -82.89 -13.00
CA MET A 289 40.74 -81.96 -12.99
C MET A 289 40.65 -81.15 -11.69
N PHE A 290 40.95 -81.74 -10.53
CA PHE A 290 40.95 -81.02 -9.26
C PHE A 290 42.08 -79.97 -9.21
N ASP A 291 43.29 -80.33 -9.66
CA ASP A 291 44.41 -79.38 -9.76
C ASP A 291 44.15 -78.31 -10.83
N SER A 292 43.52 -78.66 -11.96
CA SER A 292 43.13 -77.70 -13.02
C SER A 292 42.07 -76.69 -12.55
N VAL A 293 41.13 -77.09 -11.69
CA VAL A 293 40.09 -76.22 -11.13
C VAL A 293 40.63 -75.33 -10.00
N LYS A 294 41.54 -75.84 -9.15
CA LYS A 294 42.26 -75.02 -8.15
C LYS A 294 43.15 -73.98 -8.82
N ILE A 295 43.89 -74.38 -9.85
CA ILE A 295 44.75 -73.49 -10.64
C ILE A 295 43.90 -72.48 -11.43
N SER A 296 42.77 -72.87 -12.02
CA SER A 296 41.87 -71.94 -12.72
C SER A 296 41.21 -70.93 -11.78
N THR A 297 40.76 -71.35 -10.59
CA THR A 297 40.15 -70.45 -9.58
C THR A 297 41.19 -69.50 -8.99
N SER A 298 42.41 -69.99 -8.73
CA SER A 298 43.54 -69.16 -8.27
C SER A 298 44.03 -68.18 -9.34
N LEU A 299 44.13 -68.61 -10.61
CA LEU A 299 44.48 -67.73 -11.73
C LEU A 299 43.38 -66.72 -12.04
N PHE A 300 42.10 -67.07 -11.90
CA PHE A 300 40.99 -66.13 -12.11
C PHE A 300 40.95 -65.04 -11.04
N SER A 301 41.20 -65.41 -9.77
CA SER A 301 41.29 -64.43 -8.66
C SER A 301 42.59 -63.60 -8.72
N PHE A 302 43.70 -64.21 -9.12
CA PHE A 302 45.01 -63.54 -9.24
C PHE A 302 45.14 -62.67 -10.51
N ASN A 303 44.42 -62.93 -11.60
CA ASN A 303 44.47 -62.09 -12.82
C ASN A 303 43.44 -60.95 -12.81
N ILE A 304 42.26 -61.12 -12.20
CA ILE A 304 41.22 -60.08 -12.23
C ILE A 304 41.57 -58.88 -11.33
N SER A 305 42.19 -59.12 -10.16
CA SER A 305 42.53 -58.05 -9.23
C SER A 305 43.62 -57.09 -9.74
N PRO A 306 44.80 -57.54 -10.20
CA PRO A 306 45.83 -56.64 -10.74
C PRO A 306 45.47 -56.09 -12.13
N PHE A 307 44.74 -56.83 -12.97
CA PHE A 307 44.35 -56.32 -14.29
C PHE A 307 43.28 -55.22 -14.20
N SER A 308 42.34 -55.33 -13.26
CA SER A 308 41.35 -54.27 -13.02
C SER A 308 42.00 -53.03 -12.37
N PHE A 309 42.92 -53.24 -11.43
CA PHE A 309 43.69 -52.15 -10.80
C PHE A 309 44.62 -51.45 -11.81
N GLN A 310 45.32 -52.20 -12.65
CA GLN A 310 46.23 -51.66 -13.67
C GLN A 310 45.49 -50.93 -14.80
N ARG A 311 44.27 -51.37 -15.15
CA ARG A 311 43.42 -50.67 -16.12
C ARG A 311 42.83 -49.39 -15.53
N ALA A 312 42.48 -49.39 -14.25
CA ALA A 312 42.06 -48.18 -13.54
C ALA A 312 43.22 -47.17 -13.40
N GLU A 313 44.42 -47.64 -13.06
CA GLU A 313 45.62 -46.80 -12.95
C GLU A 313 46.11 -46.28 -14.30
N ALA A 314 46.02 -47.09 -15.36
CA ALA A 314 46.31 -46.65 -16.74
C ALA A 314 45.32 -45.58 -17.21
N ALA A 315 44.02 -45.77 -16.96
CA ALA A 315 43.00 -44.77 -17.28
C ALA A 315 43.19 -43.47 -16.48
N GLN A 316 43.67 -43.56 -15.24
CA GLN A 316 43.97 -42.39 -14.41
C GLN A 316 45.22 -41.64 -14.90
N ARG A 317 46.31 -42.33 -15.26
CA ARG A 317 47.50 -41.68 -15.84
C ARG A 317 47.24 -41.07 -17.20
N GLU A 318 46.38 -41.68 -18.02
CA GLU A 318 45.98 -41.14 -19.32
C GLU A 318 45.12 -39.87 -19.13
N ALA A 319 44.22 -39.85 -18.15
CA ALA A 319 43.46 -38.67 -17.78
C ALA A 319 44.34 -37.53 -17.22
N GLU A 320 45.35 -37.86 -16.39
CA GLU A 320 46.32 -36.89 -15.86
C GLU A 320 47.24 -36.34 -16.97
N SER A 321 47.71 -37.19 -17.89
CA SER A 321 48.50 -36.78 -19.05
C SER A 321 47.74 -35.85 -20.00
N LEU A 322 46.46 -36.15 -20.29
CA LEU A 322 45.60 -35.26 -21.09
C LEU A 322 45.35 -33.92 -20.37
N ARG A 323 45.26 -33.92 -19.04
CA ARG A 323 45.10 -32.71 -18.23
C ARG A 323 46.37 -31.84 -18.23
N GLU A 324 47.54 -32.48 -18.23
CA GLU A 324 48.85 -31.82 -18.31
C GLU A 324 49.15 -31.31 -19.73
N GLN A 325 48.75 -32.02 -20.78
CA GLN A 325 48.80 -31.51 -22.15
C GLN A 325 47.87 -30.30 -22.36
N LEU A 326 46.67 -30.33 -21.78
CA LEU A 326 45.75 -29.18 -21.81
C LEU A 326 46.30 -27.98 -21.03
N SER A 327 47.01 -28.19 -19.91
CA SER A 327 47.63 -27.10 -19.17
C SER A 327 48.84 -26.51 -19.91
N LEU A 328 49.67 -27.33 -20.53
CA LEU A 328 50.81 -26.90 -21.35
C LEU A 328 50.36 -26.17 -22.63
N SER A 329 49.29 -26.62 -23.27
CA SER A 329 48.71 -25.95 -24.46
C SER A 329 48.13 -24.57 -24.09
N ASN A 330 47.44 -24.46 -22.95
CA ASN A 330 46.96 -23.18 -22.41
C ASN A 330 48.11 -22.21 -22.06
N GLN A 331 49.21 -22.74 -21.51
CA GLN A 331 50.37 -21.93 -21.13
C GLN A 331 51.18 -21.47 -22.36
N SER A 332 51.17 -22.26 -23.45
CA SER A 332 51.84 -21.94 -24.72
C SER A 332 51.09 -20.87 -25.52
N GLN A 333 49.76 -20.82 -25.43
CA GLN A 333 48.95 -19.76 -26.08
C GLN A 333 49.05 -18.39 -25.39
N GLN A 334 49.53 -18.32 -24.14
CA GLN A 334 49.68 -17.06 -23.41
C GLN A 334 51.02 -16.34 -23.63
N LEU A 335 51.97 -16.91 -24.39
CA LEU A 335 53.35 -16.42 -24.48
C LEU A 335 53.90 -16.10 -25.87
N SER A 336 53.07 -16.07 -26.92
CA SER A 336 53.54 -15.63 -28.26
C SER A 336 52.95 -14.26 -28.66
N SER A 337 53.76 -13.21 -28.47
CA SER A 337 53.61 -11.94 -29.18
C SER A 337 54.42 -11.98 -30.50
N PRO A 338 54.02 -11.20 -31.53
CA PRO A 338 54.41 -11.47 -32.91
C PRO A 338 55.69 -10.73 -33.30
N ALA A 339 56.73 -11.45 -33.76
CA ALA A 339 57.78 -10.84 -34.56
C ALA A 339 58.58 -11.84 -35.43
N LYS A 340 58.56 -11.54 -36.74
CA LYS A 340 59.50 -11.92 -37.83
C LYS A 340 59.28 -13.27 -38.54
N ALA A 341 58.88 -13.14 -39.80
CA ALA A 341 58.73 -14.19 -40.80
C ALA A 341 60.02 -14.38 -41.61
N ASP A 342 60.35 -15.63 -41.93
CA ASP A 342 61.41 -16.10 -42.83
C ASP A 342 60.77 -17.09 -43.85
N PRO A 343 61.21 -17.18 -45.12
CA PRO A 343 60.34 -17.56 -46.24
C PRO A 343 60.15 -19.07 -46.49
N ASP A 344 60.68 -19.97 -45.65
CA ASP A 344 60.38 -21.41 -45.73
C ASP A 344 59.03 -21.79 -45.08
N THR A 345 58.34 -20.82 -44.48
CA THR A 345 57.02 -21.04 -43.86
C THR A 345 55.88 -21.23 -44.87
N ALA A 346 56.03 -21.01 -46.19
CA ALA A 346 54.86 -21.05 -47.09
C ALA A 346 54.21 -22.44 -47.24
N VAL A 347 54.99 -23.53 -47.19
CA VAL A 347 54.46 -24.90 -47.28
C VAL A 347 53.96 -25.37 -45.91
N GLU A 348 54.65 -25.02 -44.83
CA GLU A 348 54.22 -25.29 -43.45
C GLU A 348 53.00 -24.46 -43.05
N VAL A 349 52.86 -23.22 -43.54
CA VAL A 349 51.70 -22.35 -43.35
C VAL A 349 50.51 -22.85 -44.18
N ALA A 350 50.72 -23.54 -45.32
CA ALA A 350 49.63 -24.15 -46.07
C ALA A 350 49.09 -25.42 -45.40
N SER A 351 49.96 -26.29 -44.87
CA SER A 351 49.55 -27.44 -44.06
C SER A 351 49.04 -27.00 -42.68
N HIS A 352 49.61 -25.97 -42.07
CA HIS A 352 49.08 -25.33 -40.85
C HIS A 352 47.73 -24.67 -41.13
N SER A 353 47.52 -24.02 -42.29
CA SER A 353 46.24 -23.44 -42.70
C SER A 353 45.19 -24.52 -42.95
N SER A 354 45.57 -25.66 -43.54
CA SER A 354 44.68 -26.82 -43.73
C SER A 354 44.30 -27.46 -42.40
N LEU A 355 45.28 -27.69 -41.51
CA LEU A 355 45.05 -28.22 -40.17
C LEU A 355 44.28 -27.24 -39.29
N GLU A 356 44.47 -25.93 -39.46
CA GLU A 356 43.73 -24.88 -38.76
C GLU A 356 42.30 -24.75 -39.30
N ALA A 357 42.08 -24.98 -40.60
CA ALA A 357 40.74 -25.07 -41.18
C ALA A 357 40.00 -26.32 -40.68
N GLU A 358 40.69 -27.46 -40.58
CA GLU A 358 40.15 -28.71 -40.04
C GLU A 358 39.91 -28.62 -38.52
N LEU A 359 40.82 -27.97 -37.78
CA LEU A 359 40.63 -27.66 -36.37
C LEU A 359 39.41 -26.75 -36.19
N ARG A 360 39.27 -25.68 -36.98
CA ARG A 360 38.07 -24.83 -36.95
C ARG A 360 36.81 -25.57 -37.37
N ALA A 361 36.89 -26.55 -38.28
CA ALA A 361 35.76 -27.39 -38.64
C ALA A 361 35.38 -28.30 -37.47
N LYS A 362 36.35 -28.91 -36.80
CA LYS A 362 36.15 -29.73 -35.59
C LYS A 362 35.69 -28.91 -34.39
N GLU A 363 36.16 -27.69 -34.21
CA GLU A 363 35.68 -26.74 -33.18
C GLU A 363 34.23 -26.34 -33.42
N ARG A 364 33.80 -26.19 -34.68
CA ARG A 364 32.38 -25.98 -35.02
C ARG A 364 31.56 -27.23 -34.76
N GLU A 365 32.09 -28.42 -35.09
CA GLU A 365 31.43 -29.70 -34.80
C GLU A 365 31.30 -29.94 -33.29
N THR A 366 32.33 -29.64 -32.50
CA THR A 366 32.25 -29.74 -31.04
C THR A 366 31.30 -28.70 -30.46
N ALA A 367 31.28 -27.47 -30.98
CA ALA A 367 30.29 -26.46 -30.58
C ALA A 367 28.86 -26.94 -30.87
N GLN A 368 28.62 -27.52 -32.05
CA GLN A 368 27.33 -28.07 -32.43
C GLN A 368 26.93 -29.25 -31.54
N LEU A 369 27.85 -30.18 -31.26
CA LEU A 369 27.60 -31.31 -30.36
C LEU A 369 27.34 -30.85 -28.92
N VAL A 370 28.00 -29.79 -28.46
CA VAL A 370 27.73 -29.16 -27.15
C VAL A 370 26.33 -28.56 -27.13
N GLU A 371 25.92 -27.84 -28.18
CA GLU A 371 24.57 -27.29 -28.30
C GLU A 371 23.51 -28.40 -28.34
N ASP A 372 23.75 -29.48 -29.09
CA ASP A 372 22.85 -30.64 -29.16
C ASP A 372 22.76 -31.37 -27.82
N VAL A 373 23.87 -31.54 -27.10
CA VAL A 373 23.88 -32.10 -25.75
C VAL A 373 23.10 -31.20 -24.79
N GLN A 374 23.28 -29.88 -24.84
CA GLN A 374 22.52 -28.93 -24.02
C GLN A 374 21.02 -28.97 -24.36
N ARG A 375 20.66 -29.04 -25.64
CA ARG A 375 19.27 -29.17 -26.10
C ARG A 375 18.65 -30.49 -25.65
N LEU A 376 19.38 -31.61 -25.76
CA LEU A 376 18.94 -32.91 -25.28
C LEU A 376 18.80 -32.95 -23.76
N GLN A 377 19.73 -32.33 -23.02
CA GLN A 377 19.62 -32.17 -21.57
C GLN A 377 18.39 -31.35 -21.19
N ALA A 378 18.12 -30.24 -21.88
CA ALA A 378 16.92 -29.44 -21.67
C ALA A 378 15.63 -30.19 -22.01
N SER A 379 15.65 -31.03 -23.05
CA SER A 379 14.52 -31.89 -23.39
C SER A 379 14.30 -32.99 -22.35
N LEU A 380 15.37 -33.57 -21.79
CA LEU A 380 15.30 -34.56 -20.72
C LEU A 380 14.82 -33.96 -19.40
N THR A 381 15.27 -32.75 -19.03
CA THR A 381 14.77 -32.05 -17.84
C THR A 381 13.30 -31.71 -18.00
N LYS A 382 12.89 -31.16 -19.15
CA LYS A 382 11.48 -30.88 -19.44
C LYS A 382 10.62 -32.15 -19.42
N LEU A 383 11.10 -33.26 -19.99
CA LEU A 383 10.40 -34.53 -19.95
C LEU A 383 10.28 -35.06 -18.51
N ARG A 384 11.35 -34.95 -17.71
CA ARG A 384 11.37 -35.33 -16.29
C ARG A 384 10.42 -34.48 -15.45
N GLU A 385 10.36 -33.18 -15.69
CA GLU A 385 9.41 -32.28 -15.02
C GLU A 385 7.98 -32.61 -15.42
N THR A 386 7.74 -32.86 -16.71
CA THR A 386 6.42 -33.24 -17.23
C THR A 386 5.96 -34.57 -16.63
N THR A 387 6.82 -35.60 -16.62
CA THR A 387 6.47 -36.90 -16.01
C THR A 387 6.30 -36.79 -14.50
N SER A 388 7.15 -36.02 -13.82
CA SER A 388 7.00 -35.76 -12.38
C SER A 388 5.66 -35.07 -12.08
N SER A 389 5.24 -34.10 -12.90
CA SER A 389 3.95 -33.42 -12.73
C SER A 389 2.75 -34.35 -13.01
N GLN A 390 2.89 -35.27 -13.97
CA GLN A 390 1.86 -36.28 -14.24
C GLN A 390 1.77 -37.30 -13.10
N ILE A 391 2.91 -37.69 -12.50
CA ILE A 391 2.95 -38.58 -11.34
C ILE A 391 2.26 -37.92 -10.16
N THR A 392 2.59 -36.67 -9.82
CA THR A 392 1.94 -35.96 -8.70
C THR A 392 0.45 -35.76 -8.94
N GLN A 393 0.04 -35.49 -10.18
CA GLN A 393 -1.37 -35.40 -10.55
C GLN A 393 -2.09 -36.75 -10.38
N LEU A 394 -1.49 -37.85 -10.81
CA LEU A 394 -2.04 -39.20 -10.64
C LEU A 394 -2.09 -39.63 -9.17
N GLU A 395 -1.07 -39.28 -8.38
CA GLU A 395 -1.04 -39.50 -6.93
C GLU A 395 -2.14 -38.70 -6.21
N GLN A 396 -2.37 -37.46 -6.61
CA GLN A 396 -3.47 -36.64 -6.09
C GLN A 396 -4.84 -37.22 -6.51
N GLN A 397 -4.97 -37.70 -7.74
CA GLN A 397 -6.18 -38.39 -8.17
C GLN A 397 -6.40 -39.70 -7.40
N LEU A 398 -5.35 -40.48 -7.16
CA LEU A 398 -5.44 -41.70 -6.35
C LEU A 398 -5.79 -41.39 -4.90
N SER A 399 -5.21 -40.36 -4.29
CA SER A 399 -5.53 -39.98 -2.91
C SER A 399 -6.97 -39.47 -2.79
N SER A 400 -7.44 -38.66 -3.75
CA SER A 400 -8.83 -38.23 -3.80
C SER A 400 -9.79 -39.42 -3.98
N LYS A 401 -9.50 -40.35 -4.91
CA LYS A 401 -10.30 -41.56 -5.11
C LYS A 401 -10.29 -42.46 -3.87
N THR A 402 -9.15 -42.61 -3.21
CA THR A 402 -9.02 -43.40 -1.97
C THR A 402 -9.83 -42.76 -0.84
N ALA A 403 -9.81 -41.43 -0.71
CA ALA A 403 -10.63 -40.71 0.26
C ALA A 403 -12.13 -40.90 -0.03
N THR A 404 -12.55 -40.79 -1.29
CA THR A 404 -13.95 -41.04 -1.67
C THR A 404 -14.37 -42.49 -1.46
N LEU A 405 -13.47 -43.46 -1.71
CA LEU A 405 -13.75 -44.87 -1.44
C LEU A 405 -13.92 -45.10 0.06
N LYS A 406 -13.07 -44.51 0.89
CA LYS A 406 -13.21 -44.60 2.35
C LYS A 406 -14.50 -43.95 2.84
N GLU A 407 -14.89 -42.81 2.27
CA GLU A 407 -16.17 -42.16 2.60
C GLU A 407 -17.37 -43.03 2.16
N LEU A 408 -17.28 -43.66 0.99
CA LEU A 408 -18.30 -44.59 0.51
C LEU A 408 -18.34 -45.87 1.35
N GLU A 409 -17.20 -46.42 1.76
CA GLU A 409 -17.10 -47.55 2.69
C GLU A 409 -17.72 -47.20 4.05
N GLU A 410 -17.42 -46.02 4.61
CA GLU A 410 -18.05 -45.55 5.85
C GLU A 410 -19.56 -45.36 5.70
N LYS A 411 -20.02 -44.86 4.54
CA LYS A 411 -21.46 -44.74 4.23
C LYS A 411 -22.11 -46.12 4.07
N LEU A 412 -21.42 -47.07 3.45
CA LEU A 412 -21.90 -48.44 3.26
C LEU A 412 -21.94 -49.19 4.59
N GLN A 413 -20.93 -49.01 5.46
CA GLN A 413 -20.88 -49.53 6.83
C GLN A 413 -22.04 -48.96 7.66
N LYS A 414 -22.30 -47.65 7.56
CA LYS A 414 -23.46 -47.00 8.18
C LYS A 414 -24.79 -47.49 7.60
N GLN A 415 -24.81 -47.97 6.36
CA GLN A 415 -25.96 -48.64 5.74
C GLN A 415 -26.06 -50.13 6.09
N ALA A 416 -24.98 -50.80 6.50
CA ALA A 416 -25.04 -52.16 7.02
C ALA A 416 -25.71 -52.21 8.41
N ASP A 417 -25.65 -51.12 9.18
CA ASP A 417 -26.43 -50.93 10.42
C ASP A 417 -27.93 -50.61 10.17
N TYR A 418 -28.37 -50.44 8.91
CA TYR A 418 -29.80 -50.21 8.57
C TYR A 418 -30.67 -51.48 8.57
N GLU A 419 -30.17 -52.62 9.05
CA GLU A 419 -31.05 -53.73 9.49
C GLU A 419 -31.76 -53.40 10.83
N GLU A 420 -31.36 -52.32 11.53
CA GLU A 420 -31.97 -51.89 12.80
C GLU A 420 -32.86 -50.62 12.69
N ASP A 421 -33.28 -50.20 11.49
CA ASP A 421 -34.13 -49.01 11.33
C ASP A 421 -35.38 -49.23 10.45
N SER A 422 -36.08 -50.35 10.69
CA SER A 422 -37.41 -50.66 10.12
C SER A 422 -38.56 -49.79 10.69
N SER A 423 -38.25 -48.68 11.38
CA SER A 423 -39.23 -47.86 12.11
C SER A 423 -39.82 -46.68 11.33
N LYS A 424 -39.24 -46.32 10.17
CA LYS A 424 -39.68 -45.15 9.37
C LYS A 424 -40.67 -45.57 8.27
N PRO A 425 -41.85 -44.95 8.18
CA PRO A 425 -42.83 -45.30 7.15
C PRO A 425 -42.28 -45.03 5.75
N LEU A 426 -42.59 -45.93 4.80
CA LEU A 426 -42.11 -45.91 3.40
C LEU A 426 -42.31 -44.55 2.71
N GLU A 427 -43.37 -43.84 3.06
CA GLU A 427 -43.70 -42.51 2.53
C GLU A 427 -42.65 -41.46 2.91
N VAL A 428 -42.05 -41.55 4.10
CA VAL A 428 -40.97 -40.65 4.55
C VAL A 428 -39.68 -40.93 3.79
N LEU A 429 -39.35 -42.20 3.56
CA LEU A 429 -38.15 -42.59 2.79
C LEU A 429 -38.27 -42.16 1.32
N LEU A 430 -39.46 -42.29 0.73
CA LEU A 430 -39.73 -41.84 -0.64
C LEU A 430 -39.68 -40.31 -0.74
N LEU A 431 -40.21 -39.58 0.23
CA LEU A 431 -40.12 -38.12 0.27
C LEU A 431 -38.67 -37.64 0.43
N GLU A 432 -37.88 -38.29 1.29
CA GLU A 432 -36.48 -37.96 1.48
C GLU A 432 -35.64 -38.23 0.22
N ARG A 433 -35.90 -39.36 -0.46
CA ARG A 433 -35.29 -39.67 -1.76
C ARG A 433 -35.72 -38.72 -2.87
N ASN A 434 -37.00 -38.36 -2.94
CA ASN A 434 -37.49 -37.39 -3.92
C ASN A 434 -36.85 -36.01 -3.69
N ARG A 435 -36.75 -35.56 -2.44
CA ARG A 435 -36.06 -34.32 -2.07
C ARG A 435 -34.57 -34.36 -2.43
N SER A 436 -33.89 -35.49 -2.20
CA SER A 436 -32.49 -35.68 -2.58
C SER A 436 -32.30 -35.61 -4.10
N LEU A 437 -33.15 -36.30 -4.86
CA LEU A 437 -33.10 -36.28 -6.33
C LEU A 437 -33.42 -34.91 -6.91
N GLN A 438 -34.35 -34.16 -6.29
CA GLN A 438 -34.62 -32.77 -6.66
C GLN A 438 -33.41 -31.87 -6.38
N SER A 439 -32.75 -32.04 -5.24
CA SER A 439 -31.52 -31.31 -4.89
C SER A 439 -30.39 -31.62 -5.88
N GLU A 440 -30.19 -32.88 -6.23
CA GLU A 440 -29.18 -33.31 -7.21
C GLU A 440 -29.50 -32.79 -8.61
N SER A 441 -30.76 -32.84 -9.03
CA SER A 441 -31.20 -32.27 -10.31
C SER A 441 -30.99 -30.75 -10.36
N ALA A 442 -31.24 -30.04 -9.27
CA ALA A 442 -30.97 -28.61 -9.18
C ALA A 442 -29.47 -28.30 -9.26
N ALA A 443 -28.63 -29.07 -8.56
CA ALA A 443 -27.17 -28.93 -8.61
C ALA A 443 -26.62 -29.18 -10.03
N LEU A 444 -27.06 -30.25 -10.69
CA LEU A 444 -26.67 -30.57 -12.07
C LEU A 444 -27.12 -29.50 -13.06
N ARG A 445 -28.30 -28.89 -12.88
CA ARG A 445 -28.75 -27.76 -13.71
C ARG A 445 -27.83 -26.55 -13.55
N ILE A 446 -27.47 -26.20 -12.32
CA ILE A 446 -26.56 -25.07 -12.05
C ILE A 446 -25.19 -25.33 -12.70
N ALA A 447 -24.62 -26.52 -12.50
CA ALA A 447 -23.34 -26.90 -13.10
C ALA A 447 -23.38 -26.85 -14.64
N ASN A 448 -24.49 -27.28 -15.26
CA ASN A 448 -24.65 -27.21 -16.71
C ASN A 448 -24.78 -25.76 -17.22
N THR A 449 -25.48 -24.89 -16.48
CA THR A 449 -25.53 -23.47 -16.81
C THR A 449 -24.17 -22.78 -16.67
N GLU A 450 -23.38 -23.13 -15.65
CA GLU A 450 -22.03 -22.59 -15.47
C GLU A 450 -21.08 -23.09 -16.57
N LEU A 451 -21.12 -24.38 -16.89
CA LEU A 451 -20.29 -24.97 -17.94
C LEU A 451 -20.64 -24.38 -19.32
N SER A 452 -21.94 -24.20 -19.60
CA SER A 452 -22.40 -23.52 -20.80
C SER A 452 -21.91 -22.07 -20.87
N GLY A 453 -21.94 -21.35 -19.73
CA GLY A 453 -21.38 -20.00 -19.62
C GLY A 453 -19.89 -19.96 -19.95
N ARG A 454 -19.08 -20.85 -19.35
CA ARG A 454 -17.64 -20.97 -19.64
C ARG A 454 -17.37 -21.31 -21.10
N TYR A 455 -18.18 -22.18 -21.71
CA TYR A 455 -18.08 -22.49 -23.13
C TYR A 455 -18.32 -21.24 -24.00
N THR A 456 -19.34 -20.44 -23.68
CA THR A 456 -19.60 -19.19 -24.41
C THR A 456 -18.50 -18.16 -24.25
N GLU A 457 -17.94 -18.03 -23.05
CA GLU A 457 -16.82 -17.11 -22.77
C GLU A 457 -15.56 -17.53 -23.54
N LEU A 458 -15.20 -18.82 -23.47
CA LEU A 458 -14.07 -19.37 -24.21
C LEU A 458 -14.26 -19.23 -25.73
N GLN A 459 -15.48 -19.37 -26.24
CA GLN A 459 -15.80 -19.14 -27.64
C GLN A 459 -15.59 -17.67 -28.05
N VAL A 460 -15.93 -16.72 -27.17
CA VAL A 460 -15.69 -15.28 -27.39
C VAL A 460 -14.19 -14.98 -27.40
N GLU A 461 -13.43 -15.49 -26.42
CA GLU A 461 -11.98 -15.34 -26.37
C GLU A 461 -11.29 -15.93 -27.60
N PHE A 462 -11.70 -17.13 -28.00
CA PHE A 462 -11.18 -17.76 -29.22
C PHE A 462 -11.47 -16.88 -30.45
N SER A 463 -12.68 -16.33 -30.57
CA SER A 463 -13.02 -15.44 -31.68
C SER A 463 -12.19 -14.14 -31.67
N ALA A 464 -11.89 -13.61 -30.48
CA ALA A 464 -11.05 -12.42 -30.33
C ALA A 464 -9.60 -12.72 -30.74
N ALA A 465 -9.03 -13.84 -30.27
CA ALA A 465 -7.69 -14.29 -30.64
C ALA A 465 -7.55 -14.55 -32.16
N VAL A 466 -8.59 -15.07 -32.80
CA VAL A 466 -8.61 -15.25 -34.26
C VAL A 466 -8.61 -13.89 -34.98
N ARG A 467 -9.37 -12.89 -34.49
CA ARG A 467 -9.35 -11.53 -35.06
C ARG A 467 -8.00 -10.87 -34.91
N THR A 468 -7.40 -10.90 -33.72
CA THR A 468 -6.07 -10.30 -33.50
C THR A 468 -4.99 -10.99 -34.34
N SER A 469 -5.07 -12.32 -34.51
CA SER A 469 -4.16 -13.03 -35.42
C SER A 469 -4.34 -12.61 -36.88
N ALA A 470 -5.58 -12.35 -37.33
CA ALA A 470 -5.84 -11.86 -38.67
C ALA A 470 -5.30 -10.42 -38.86
N GLU A 471 -5.54 -9.53 -37.91
CA GLU A 471 -5.02 -8.16 -37.90
C GLU A 471 -3.49 -8.13 -37.89
N GLN A 472 -2.85 -8.99 -37.09
CA GLN A 472 -1.40 -9.13 -37.07
C GLN A 472 -0.85 -9.59 -38.44
N LYS A 473 -1.51 -10.55 -39.10
CA LYS A 473 -1.12 -11.00 -40.43
C LYS A 473 -1.24 -9.88 -41.47
N GLU A 474 -2.30 -9.10 -41.42
CA GLU A 474 -2.48 -7.95 -42.32
C GLU A 474 -1.41 -6.88 -42.09
N LEU A 475 -1.08 -6.58 -40.83
CA LEU A 475 -0.01 -5.65 -40.49
C LEU A 475 1.36 -6.14 -40.97
N ILE A 476 1.65 -7.43 -40.81
CA ILE A 476 2.88 -8.04 -41.33
C ILE A 476 2.95 -7.90 -42.84
N LEU A 477 1.88 -8.21 -43.57
CA LEU A 477 1.83 -8.06 -45.03
C LEU A 477 2.06 -6.60 -45.46
N LYS A 478 1.51 -5.65 -44.70
CA LYS A 478 1.72 -4.22 -44.95
C LYS A 478 3.18 -3.80 -44.70
N LEU A 479 3.77 -4.26 -43.61
CA LEU A 479 5.18 -4.00 -43.30
C LEU A 479 6.11 -4.64 -44.34
N GLU A 480 5.82 -5.86 -44.79
CA GLU A 480 6.56 -6.52 -45.86
C GLU A 480 6.47 -5.74 -47.18
N HIS A 481 5.29 -5.20 -47.51
CA HIS A 481 5.09 -4.34 -48.67
C HIS A 481 5.86 -3.01 -48.56
N ASP A 482 5.80 -2.36 -47.41
CA ASP A 482 6.50 -1.11 -47.15
C ASP A 482 8.03 -1.30 -47.18
N LEU A 483 8.53 -2.39 -46.60
CA LEU A 483 9.95 -2.77 -46.66
C LEU A 483 10.39 -3.09 -48.10
N SER A 484 9.57 -3.80 -48.87
CA SER A 484 9.81 -4.06 -50.29
C SER A 484 9.89 -2.75 -51.09
N THR A 485 9.02 -1.78 -50.78
CA THR A 485 9.01 -0.46 -51.40
C THR A 485 10.28 0.34 -51.06
N ILE A 486 10.69 0.34 -49.78
CA ILE A 486 11.93 1.01 -49.32
C ILE A 486 13.18 0.35 -49.93
N GLN A 487 13.20 -0.97 -50.06
CA GLN A 487 14.29 -1.69 -50.69
C GLN A 487 14.34 -1.44 -52.21
N GLY A 488 13.18 -1.25 -52.85
CA GLY A 488 13.09 -0.76 -54.22
C GLY A 488 13.65 0.65 -54.40
N MET A 489 13.38 1.56 -53.45
CA MET A 489 13.91 2.93 -53.46
C MET A 489 15.39 3.03 -53.08
N SER A 490 15.92 2.06 -52.33
CA SER A 490 17.34 2.00 -51.89
C SER A 490 18.30 1.45 -52.96
N SER A 491 17.81 1.12 -54.16
CA SER A 491 18.62 0.68 -55.30
C SER A 491 19.28 1.82 -56.11
N LEU A 492 19.18 3.07 -55.65
CA LEU A 492 19.95 4.20 -56.17
C LEU A 492 21.33 4.26 -55.47
N PRO A 493 22.45 4.11 -56.20
CA PRO A 493 23.78 4.02 -55.58
C PRO A 493 24.20 5.37 -55.00
N ARG A 494 24.38 5.41 -53.68
CA ARG A 494 24.99 6.52 -52.94
C ARG A 494 26.38 6.08 -52.46
N PRO A 495 27.46 6.81 -52.76
CA PRO A 495 28.80 6.38 -52.45
C PRO A 495 29.13 6.52 -50.96
N ASP A 496 30.00 5.61 -50.53
CA ASP A 496 30.40 5.25 -49.18
C ASP A 496 30.81 6.44 -48.28
N ALA A 497 30.32 6.42 -47.04
CA ALA A 497 30.92 7.14 -45.92
C ALA A 497 30.84 6.26 -44.66
N ASP A 498 31.95 5.57 -44.45
CA ASP A 498 32.33 4.79 -43.27
C ASP A 498 32.51 5.72 -42.04
N GLY A 499 32.17 5.28 -40.82
CA GLY A 499 32.63 5.98 -39.61
C GLY A 499 31.76 5.93 -38.34
N SER A 500 31.97 4.87 -37.55
CA SER A 500 32.19 4.83 -36.09
C SER A 500 31.18 5.41 -35.08
N GLU A 501 30.84 4.53 -34.14
CA GLU A 501 30.25 4.72 -32.81
C GLU A 501 30.87 5.87 -31.98
N VAL A 502 30.02 6.64 -31.27
CA VAL A 502 30.46 7.50 -30.16
C VAL A 502 29.44 7.44 -29.02
N SER A 503 29.75 6.59 -28.03
CA SER A 503 29.33 6.77 -26.64
C SER A 503 30.24 7.81 -25.99
N ASN A 504 29.77 9.04 -25.73
CA ASN A 504 30.24 9.82 -24.59
C ASN A 504 29.32 11.02 -24.31
N MET A 505 28.61 10.95 -23.18
CA MET A 505 27.82 12.04 -22.62
C MET A 505 28.71 12.78 -21.62
N GLY A 506 28.98 14.06 -21.87
CA GLY A 506 29.71 14.92 -20.94
C GLY A 506 30.61 15.91 -21.65
N ASN A 507 30.01 16.94 -22.26
CA ASN A 507 30.60 18.27 -22.41
C ASN A 507 29.51 19.22 -22.91
N ILE A 508 29.06 20.10 -22.02
CA ILE A 508 28.21 21.25 -22.32
C ILE A 508 29.11 22.27 -23.04
N PRO A 509 28.87 22.64 -24.31
CA PRO A 509 29.69 23.68 -24.94
C PRO A 509 29.38 25.06 -24.32
N GLU A 510 30.43 25.86 -24.10
CA GLU A 510 30.39 27.29 -23.74
C GLU A 510 30.10 28.18 -24.97
N PRO A 511 28.82 28.48 -25.28
CA PRO A 511 28.52 29.80 -25.88
C PRO A 511 27.33 30.53 -25.23
N ILE A 512 26.93 30.15 -24.01
CA ILE A 512 25.77 30.77 -23.32
C ILE A 512 26.20 31.80 -22.23
N LYS A 513 27.50 31.91 -21.94
CA LYS A 513 28.02 32.96 -21.04
C LYS A 513 28.24 34.32 -21.73
N GLU A 514 28.39 34.35 -23.05
CA GLU A 514 28.72 35.58 -23.77
C GLU A 514 27.48 36.35 -24.26
N ALA A 515 26.35 35.66 -24.47
CA ALA A 515 25.08 36.29 -24.87
C ALA A 515 24.36 37.04 -23.73
N THR A 516 24.68 36.74 -22.46
CA THR A 516 24.05 37.40 -21.30
C THR A 516 24.80 38.68 -20.87
N ALA A 517 26.02 38.90 -21.37
CA ALA A 517 26.83 40.09 -21.05
C ALA A 517 26.52 41.32 -21.92
N MET A 518 25.70 41.19 -22.98
CA MET A 518 25.40 42.31 -23.89
C MET A 518 24.07 43.04 -23.60
N PHE A 519 23.33 42.67 -22.54
CA PHE A 519 22.03 43.29 -22.23
C PHE A 519 22.09 44.33 -21.09
N ALA A 520 23.27 44.70 -20.61
CA ALA A 520 23.44 45.74 -19.59
C ALA A 520 24.55 46.72 -19.98
N GLY A 521 24.21 47.77 -20.76
CA GLY A 521 25.13 48.90 -20.99
C GLY A 521 24.77 49.74 -22.20
N SER A 522 24.34 50.98 -21.95
CA SER A 522 24.08 52.04 -22.93
C SER A 522 25.18 52.23 -23.98
N GLY A 523 24.79 52.54 -25.23
CA GLY A 523 25.68 53.22 -26.17
C GLY A 523 25.37 52.95 -27.65
N VAL A 524 24.84 53.96 -28.34
CA VAL A 524 24.62 54.00 -29.78
C VAL A 524 25.95 54.11 -30.53
N SER A 525 26.33 53.12 -31.37
CA SER A 525 27.15 53.27 -32.60
C SER A 525 27.51 51.92 -33.28
N PRO A 526 27.97 51.91 -34.55
CA PRO A 526 27.44 51.04 -35.61
C PRO A 526 28.10 49.67 -35.76
N HIS A 527 27.31 48.75 -36.31
CA HIS A 527 27.67 47.38 -36.72
C HIS A 527 28.95 47.30 -37.59
N PRO A 528 29.84 46.31 -37.35
CA PRO A 528 30.66 45.75 -38.42
C PRO A 528 29.83 44.69 -39.17
N GLU A 529 29.67 44.86 -40.48
CA GLU A 529 29.01 43.87 -41.36
C GLU A 529 29.82 42.56 -41.37
N LEU A 530 29.21 41.49 -40.84
CA LEU A 530 29.67 40.12 -41.04
C LEU A 530 29.17 39.62 -42.41
N PRO A 531 29.96 38.83 -43.16
CA PRO A 531 29.59 38.38 -44.50
C PRO A 531 28.27 37.60 -44.53
N GLN A 532 27.34 37.98 -45.41
CA GLN A 532 25.98 37.41 -45.52
C GLN A 532 25.93 35.87 -45.53
N GLY A 533 26.90 35.19 -46.16
CA GLY A 533 26.95 33.73 -46.19
C GLY A 533 27.16 33.04 -44.84
N GLN A 534 27.76 33.73 -43.86
CA GLN A 534 27.96 33.19 -42.51
C GLN A 534 26.70 33.38 -41.65
N MET A 535 25.93 34.45 -41.88
CA MET A 535 24.61 34.63 -41.28
C MET A 535 23.60 33.61 -41.79
N ASP A 536 23.58 33.31 -43.09
CA ASP A 536 22.67 32.31 -43.66
C ASP A 536 22.99 30.90 -43.14
N SER A 537 24.27 30.58 -42.94
CA SER A 537 24.69 29.32 -42.33
C SER A 537 24.29 29.22 -40.85
N LEU A 538 24.42 30.30 -40.08
CA LEU A 538 23.98 30.33 -38.68
C LEU A 538 22.45 30.26 -38.55
N LEU A 539 21.71 30.97 -39.40
CA LEU A 539 20.25 30.90 -39.45
C LEU A 539 19.77 29.49 -39.84
N SER A 540 20.45 28.83 -40.78
CA SER A 540 20.18 27.43 -41.15
C SER A 540 20.40 26.48 -39.97
N ILE A 541 21.53 26.60 -39.26
CA ILE A 541 21.82 25.77 -38.07
C ILE A 541 20.79 26.02 -36.97
N ILE A 542 20.46 27.27 -36.65
CA ILE A 542 19.46 27.62 -35.63
C ILE A 542 18.07 27.12 -36.05
N SER A 543 17.70 27.25 -37.32
CA SER A 543 16.42 26.74 -37.82
C SER A 543 16.32 25.22 -37.71
N SER A 544 17.39 24.49 -38.04
CA SER A 544 17.44 23.03 -37.91
C SER A 544 17.44 22.56 -36.46
N GLN A 545 18.12 23.28 -35.56
CA GLN A 545 18.07 23.01 -34.12
C GLN A 545 16.67 23.27 -33.57
N ARG A 546 16.04 24.39 -33.93
CA ARG A 546 14.66 24.71 -33.56
C ARG A 546 13.68 23.64 -34.04
N GLU A 547 13.87 23.12 -35.26
CA GLU A 547 13.03 22.07 -35.80
C GLU A 547 13.21 20.74 -35.05
N ARG A 548 14.45 20.37 -34.71
CA ARG A 548 14.74 19.20 -33.87
C ARG A 548 14.13 19.32 -32.47
N PHE A 549 14.22 20.50 -31.85
CA PHE A 549 13.58 20.74 -30.56
C PHE A 549 12.06 20.70 -30.66
N ARG A 550 11.46 21.25 -31.74
CA ARG A 550 10.02 21.16 -31.97
C ARG A 550 9.57 19.70 -32.14
N SER A 551 10.28 18.90 -32.93
CA SER A 551 9.99 17.47 -33.13
C SER A 551 10.08 16.71 -31.80
N ARG A 552 11.17 16.91 -31.05
CA ARG A 552 11.36 16.26 -29.75
C ARG A 552 10.28 16.67 -28.74
N ASN A 553 9.86 17.94 -28.74
CA ASN A 553 8.80 18.39 -27.87
C ASN A 553 7.44 17.78 -28.26
N GLN A 554 7.17 17.66 -29.55
CA GLN A 554 5.96 17.01 -30.05
C GLN A 554 5.92 15.51 -29.73
N GLU A 555 7.06 14.82 -29.82
CA GLU A 555 7.21 13.42 -29.39
C GLU A 555 6.99 13.28 -27.88
N LEU A 556 7.63 14.12 -27.06
CA LEU A 556 7.44 14.11 -25.61
C LEU A 556 6.00 14.44 -25.19
N GLU A 557 5.34 15.36 -25.89
CA GLU A 557 3.91 15.62 -25.66
C GLU A 557 3.03 14.42 -26.06
N ALA A 558 3.37 13.70 -27.14
CA ALA A 558 2.66 12.50 -27.53
C ALA A 558 2.86 11.35 -26.53
N GLU A 559 4.09 11.15 -26.04
CA GLU A 559 4.40 10.16 -25.00
C GLU A 559 3.71 10.51 -23.68
N ASN A 560 3.69 11.78 -23.28
CA ASN A 560 2.98 12.23 -22.09
C ASN A 560 1.46 12.02 -22.21
N ARG A 561 0.87 12.31 -23.38
CA ARG A 561 -0.53 12.00 -23.67
C ARG A 561 -0.81 10.50 -23.59
N SER A 562 0.06 9.67 -24.14
CA SER A 562 -0.05 8.20 -24.06
C SER A 562 0.05 7.71 -22.62
N MET A 563 1.00 8.23 -21.83
CA MET A 563 1.18 7.85 -20.43
C MET A 563 -0.06 8.23 -19.59
N GLN A 564 -0.63 9.42 -19.82
CA GLN A 564 -1.86 9.86 -19.16
C GLN A 564 -3.05 8.96 -19.49
N GLN A 565 -3.17 8.50 -20.75
CA GLN A 565 -4.21 7.55 -21.15
C GLN A 565 -4.03 6.20 -20.45
N THR A 566 -2.80 5.69 -20.37
CA THR A 566 -2.51 4.44 -19.63
C THR A 566 -2.83 4.57 -18.14
N MET A 567 -2.48 5.70 -17.51
CA MET A 567 -2.83 5.95 -16.11
C MET A 567 -4.34 5.96 -15.87
N GLN A 568 -5.11 6.61 -16.75
CA GLN A 568 -6.57 6.62 -16.66
C GLN A 568 -7.17 5.21 -16.87
N ALA A 569 -6.65 4.44 -17.82
CA ALA A 569 -7.08 3.07 -18.05
C ALA A 569 -6.85 2.18 -16.81
N LEU A 570 -5.65 2.26 -16.22
CA LEU A 570 -5.31 1.52 -15.00
C LEU A 570 -6.14 1.95 -13.78
N GLN A 571 -6.47 3.25 -13.67
CA GLN A 571 -7.38 3.73 -12.61
C GLN A 571 -8.80 3.18 -12.79
N ASN A 572 -9.32 3.17 -14.01
CA ASN A 572 -10.63 2.59 -14.30
C ASN A 572 -10.66 1.08 -14.00
N GLU A 573 -9.58 0.37 -14.33
CA GLU A 573 -9.44 -1.06 -14.02
C GLU A 573 -9.38 -1.32 -12.51
N LEU A 574 -8.61 -0.51 -11.77
CA LEU A 574 -8.56 -0.58 -10.30
C LEU A 574 -9.94 -0.33 -9.66
N ASP A 575 -10.70 0.65 -10.16
CA ASP A 575 -12.02 0.96 -9.65
C ASP A 575 -13.05 -0.12 -10.03
N SER A 576 -12.92 -0.72 -11.22
CA SER A 576 -13.71 -1.90 -11.62
C SER A 576 -13.44 -3.09 -10.71
N LEU A 577 -12.16 -3.42 -10.50
CA LEU A 577 -11.75 -4.52 -9.62
C LEU A 577 -12.19 -4.29 -8.18
N ARG A 578 -12.14 -3.05 -7.67
CA ARG A 578 -12.69 -2.70 -6.35
C ARG A 578 -14.19 -2.92 -6.30
N ALA A 579 -14.94 -2.48 -7.31
CA ALA A 579 -16.38 -2.66 -7.37
C ALA A 579 -16.77 -4.16 -7.42
N ASP A 580 -16.04 -4.95 -8.18
CA ASP A 580 -16.28 -6.40 -8.31
C ASP A 580 -15.85 -7.17 -7.06
N ASN A 581 -14.74 -6.78 -6.41
CA ASN A 581 -14.36 -7.32 -5.11
C ASN A 581 -15.42 -7.02 -4.03
N ILE A 582 -16.01 -5.82 -4.04
CA ILE A 582 -17.13 -5.49 -3.15
C ILE A 582 -18.32 -6.40 -3.45
N LYS A 583 -18.77 -6.53 -4.71
CA LYS A 583 -19.87 -7.44 -5.09
C LYS A 583 -19.60 -8.90 -4.70
N LEU A 584 -18.37 -9.37 -4.88
CA LEU A 584 -17.95 -10.71 -4.50
C LEU A 584 -18.04 -10.89 -2.99
N TYR A 585 -17.66 -9.87 -2.23
CA TYR A 585 -17.85 -9.82 -0.79
C TYR A 585 -19.33 -9.85 -0.39
N GLU A 586 -20.22 -9.11 -1.06
CA GLU A 586 -21.67 -9.17 -0.81
C GLU A 586 -22.19 -10.59 -1.02
N LYS A 587 -21.74 -11.26 -2.09
CA LYS A 587 -22.10 -12.64 -2.43
C LYS A 587 -21.56 -13.65 -1.40
N ILE A 588 -20.31 -13.47 -0.94
CA ILE A 588 -19.71 -14.29 0.12
C ILE A 588 -20.45 -14.11 1.44
N LYS A 589 -20.80 -12.88 1.83
CA LYS A 589 -21.57 -12.59 3.06
C LYS A 589 -22.99 -13.13 2.98
N PHE A 590 -23.63 -13.05 1.81
CA PHE A 590 -24.92 -13.68 1.55
C PHE A 590 -24.84 -15.21 1.69
N LEU A 591 -23.77 -15.83 1.18
CA LEU A 591 -23.55 -17.28 1.34
C LEU A 591 -23.14 -17.69 2.76
N GLN A 592 -22.39 -16.86 3.50
CA GLN A 592 -22.06 -17.05 4.92
C GLN A 592 -23.24 -16.81 5.87
N SER A 593 -24.31 -16.14 5.41
CA SER A 593 -25.55 -16.00 6.18
C SER A 593 -26.34 -17.32 6.30
N TYR A 594 -25.99 -18.33 5.49
CA TYR A 594 -26.32 -19.73 5.78
C TYR A 594 -25.31 -20.30 6.78
N PRO A 595 -25.76 -20.98 7.86
CA PRO A 595 -24.87 -21.34 8.95
C PRO A 595 -23.87 -22.42 8.52
N SER A 596 -22.67 -22.01 8.15
CA SER A 596 -21.47 -22.86 8.16
C SER A 596 -20.38 -22.18 8.97
N ARG A 597 -20.12 -22.77 10.13
CA ARG A 597 -19.02 -22.42 11.04
C ARG A 597 -17.68 -22.77 10.37
N ALA A 598 -16.89 -21.78 10.00
CA ALA A 598 -15.44 -21.90 9.90
C ALA A 598 -14.80 -20.53 10.13
N GLY A 599 -13.95 -20.45 11.16
CA GLY A 599 -13.28 -19.23 11.60
C GLY A 599 -12.01 -18.95 10.81
N GLY A 600 -11.70 -17.66 10.73
CA GLY A 600 -10.48 -17.09 10.13
C GLY A 600 -10.73 -15.61 9.86
N SER A 601 -10.44 -14.76 10.84
CA SER A 601 -10.56 -13.31 10.71
C SER A 601 -9.42 -12.81 9.82
N ASP A 602 -9.71 -12.63 8.53
CA ASP A 602 -8.82 -12.05 7.54
C ASP A 602 -9.06 -10.52 7.47
N ASP A 603 -8.00 -9.73 7.59
CA ASP A 603 -8.04 -8.27 7.67
C ASP A 603 -8.57 -7.63 6.37
N THR A 604 -8.35 -8.30 5.23
CA THR A 604 -8.90 -7.91 3.92
C THR A 604 -10.43 -8.01 3.88
N VAL A 605 -10.99 -9.05 4.50
CA VAL A 605 -12.43 -9.29 4.67
C VAL A 605 -13.04 -8.21 5.57
N MET A 606 -12.34 -7.76 6.61
CA MET A 606 -12.75 -6.63 7.47
C MET A 606 -12.81 -5.30 6.70
N ARG A 607 -11.83 -5.01 5.85
CA ARG A 607 -11.79 -3.78 5.03
C ARG A 607 -12.95 -3.71 4.04
N TYR A 608 -13.19 -4.79 3.28
CA TYR A 608 -14.34 -4.85 2.36
C TYR A 608 -15.69 -4.95 3.11
N SER A 609 -15.74 -5.57 4.29
CA SER A 609 -16.92 -5.54 5.18
C SER A 609 -17.31 -4.13 5.56
N SER A 610 -16.33 -3.31 5.97
CA SER A 610 -16.57 -1.94 6.38
C SER A 610 -17.08 -1.06 5.24
N GLN A 611 -16.55 -1.23 4.02
CA GLN A 611 -17.00 -0.52 2.81
C GLN A 611 -18.41 -0.94 2.36
N TYR A 612 -18.75 -2.22 2.54
CA TYR A 612 -20.08 -2.75 2.27
C TYR A 612 -21.11 -2.24 3.29
N GLU A 613 -20.79 -2.26 4.58
CA GLU A 613 -21.67 -1.76 5.65
C GLU A 613 -21.88 -0.24 5.57
N GLU A 614 -20.88 0.53 5.14
CA GLU A 614 -21.01 1.97 4.91
C GLU A 614 -21.92 2.31 3.72
N ARG A 615 -22.07 1.39 2.74
CA ARG A 615 -23.00 1.55 1.62
C ARG A 615 -24.43 1.10 1.92
N LEU A 616 -24.61 0.14 2.83
CA LEU A 616 -25.91 -0.44 3.15
C LEU A 616 -26.76 0.36 4.13
N ASP A 617 -26.13 1.21 4.95
CA ASP A 617 -26.85 1.99 5.95
C ASP A 617 -26.82 3.50 5.63
N PRO A 618 -27.82 4.02 4.88
CA PRO A 618 -27.97 5.44 4.62
C PRO A 618 -27.98 6.26 5.92
N PHE A 619 -28.45 5.69 7.04
CA PHE A 619 -28.49 6.35 8.33
C PHE A 619 -27.13 6.38 9.05
N ALA A 620 -26.19 5.50 8.72
CA ALA A 620 -24.82 5.60 9.23
C ALA A 620 -24.11 6.82 8.63
N SER A 621 -24.22 7.02 7.31
CA SER A 621 -23.66 8.20 6.64
C SER A 621 -24.35 9.50 7.11
N PHE A 622 -25.66 9.47 7.31
CA PHE A 622 -26.44 10.57 7.85
C PHE A 622 -26.06 10.87 9.32
N SER A 623 -25.97 9.86 10.18
CA SER A 623 -25.60 10.04 11.60
C SER A 623 -24.15 10.51 11.77
N LYS A 624 -23.25 10.13 10.85
CA LYS A 624 -21.86 10.61 10.79
C LYS A 624 -21.81 12.08 10.38
N ARG A 625 -22.56 12.48 9.34
CA ARG A 625 -22.73 13.90 8.93
C ARG A 625 -23.43 14.74 10.00
N GLU A 626 -24.44 14.20 10.66
CA GLU A 626 -25.19 14.83 11.75
C GLU A 626 -24.28 15.05 12.98
N ARG A 627 -23.46 14.05 13.36
CA ARG A 627 -22.44 14.20 14.41
C ARG A 627 -21.38 15.23 14.02
N GLN A 628 -21.01 15.31 12.74
CA GLN A 628 -20.04 16.27 12.25
C GLN A 628 -20.62 17.70 12.21
N ARG A 629 -21.89 17.88 11.83
CA ARG A 629 -22.63 19.15 11.97
C ARG A 629 -22.69 19.59 13.43
N ARG A 630 -23.06 18.68 14.35
CA ARG A 630 -23.06 18.98 15.80
C ARG A 630 -21.67 19.29 16.34
N TYR A 631 -20.63 18.62 15.84
CA TYR A 631 -19.26 18.91 16.25
C TYR A 631 -18.80 20.28 15.75
N LEU A 632 -19.18 20.67 14.53
CA LEU A 632 -18.87 21.99 13.97
C LEU A 632 -19.64 23.12 14.67
N SER A 633 -20.89 22.87 15.08
CA SER A 633 -21.72 23.83 15.83
C SER A 633 -21.30 24.03 17.29
N LEU A 634 -20.32 23.27 17.80
CA LEU A 634 -19.81 23.42 19.16
C LEU A 634 -18.84 24.60 19.26
N SER A 635 -18.94 25.32 20.38
CA SER A 635 -18.05 26.42 20.73
C SER A 635 -16.58 25.93 20.76
N PRO A 636 -15.58 26.78 20.44
CA PRO A 636 -14.16 26.40 20.52
C PRO A 636 -13.76 25.79 21.87
N TRP A 637 -14.36 26.25 22.96
CA TRP A 637 -14.14 25.72 24.31
C TRP A 637 -14.76 24.34 24.54
N ASP A 638 -15.92 24.08 23.94
CA ASP A 638 -16.57 22.76 23.99
C ASP A 638 -15.78 21.75 23.15
N LYS A 639 -15.21 22.18 22.02
CA LYS A 639 -14.32 21.35 21.18
C LYS A 639 -13.05 20.96 21.93
N ALA A 640 -12.43 21.89 22.66
CA ALA A 640 -11.26 21.64 23.48
C ALA A 640 -11.57 20.66 24.65
N THR A 641 -12.73 20.83 25.28
CA THR A 641 -13.19 19.93 26.35
C THR A 641 -13.51 18.53 25.82
N LEU A 642 -14.11 18.43 24.63
CA LEU A 642 -14.36 17.16 23.96
C LEU A 642 -13.08 16.46 23.50
N SER A 643 -12.08 17.21 23.01
CA SER A 643 -10.77 16.63 22.69
C SER A 643 -10.06 16.13 23.94
N LEU A 644 -10.10 16.89 25.03
CA LEU A 644 -9.52 16.48 26.31
C LEU A 644 -10.23 15.24 26.87
N GLY A 645 -11.57 15.21 26.82
CA GLY A 645 -12.37 14.06 27.20
C GLY A 645 -12.06 12.84 26.34
N ARG A 646 -11.93 13.00 25.02
CA ARG A 646 -11.62 11.88 24.10
C ARG A 646 -10.22 11.31 24.36
N VAL A 647 -9.22 12.14 24.67
CA VAL A 647 -7.87 11.71 25.06
C VAL A 647 -7.88 10.96 26.39
N ILE A 648 -8.66 11.42 27.37
CA ILE A 648 -8.81 10.74 28.67
C ILE A 648 -9.51 9.39 28.48
N LEU A 649 -10.54 9.31 27.63
CA LEU A 649 -11.31 8.08 27.41
C LEU A 649 -10.64 7.07 26.46
N SER A 650 -9.80 7.52 25.52
CA SER A 650 -9.17 6.63 24.52
C SER A 650 -8.05 5.77 25.10
N ASN A 651 -7.31 6.28 26.09
CA ASN A 651 -6.15 5.58 26.64
C ASN A 651 -6.46 4.96 28.02
N LYS A 652 -6.18 3.66 28.18
CA LYS A 652 -6.34 2.94 29.45
C LYS A 652 -5.53 3.58 30.59
N MET A 653 -4.31 4.04 30.31
CA MET A 653 -3.47 4.73 31.30
C MET A 653 -4.02 6.10 31.68
N ALA A 654 -4.52 6.87 30.70
CA ALA A 654 -5.12 8.18 30.97
C ALA A 654 -6.38 8.09 31.84
N ARG A 655 -7.22 7.07 31.63
CA ARG A 655 -8.37 6.77 32.51
C ARG A 655 -7.95 6.48 33.93
N THR A 656 -6.90 5.68 34.13
CA THR A 656 -6.38 5.34 35.45
C THR A 656 -5.82 6.59 36.16
N VAL A 657 -5.06 7.42 35.45
CA VAL A 657 -4.51 8.68 36.00
C VAL A 657 -5.62 9.66 36.37
N ALA A 658 -6.61 9.85 35.49
CA ALA A 658 -7.76 10.73 35.77
C ALA A 658 -8.56 10.26 36.98
N PHE A 659 -8.77 8.95 37.13
CA PHE A 659 -9.43 8.38 38.31
C PHE A 659 -8.67 8.71 39.60
N PHE A 660 -7.36 8.44 39.66
CA PHE A 660 -6.55 8.78 40.84
C PHE A 660 -6.46 10.28 41.10
N TYR A 661 -6.40 11.10 40.05
CA TYR A 661 -6.41 12.55 40.17
C TYR A 661 -7.72 13.05 40.80
N THR A 662 -8.87 12.56 40.34
CA THR A 662 -10.17 12.92 40.94
C THR A 662 -10.29 12.44 42.38
N LEU A 663 -9.82 11.22 42.70
CA LEU A 663 -9.81 10.69 44.05
C LEU A 663 -8.93 11.55 44.99
N PHE A 664 -7.74 11.92 44.53
CA PHE A 664 -6.83 12.79 45.27
C PHE A 664 -7.45 14.17 45.54
N LEU A 665 -8.10 14.76 44.54
CA LEU A 665 -8.78 16.05 44.69
C LEU A 665 -9.92 15.95 45.72
N HIS A 666 -10.70 14.87 45.69
CA HIS A 666 -11.73 14.62 46.71
C HIS A 666 -11.11 14.48 48.11
N CYS A 667 -10.04 13.68 48.26
CA CYS A 667 -9.31 13.57 49.53
C CYS A 667 -8.81 14.93 50.03
N LEU A 668 -8.29 15.77 49.15
CA LEU A 668 -7.81 17.12 49.48
C LEU A 668 -8.96 18.01 49.96
N VAL A 669 -10.09 18.02 49.24
CA VAL A 669 -11.29 18.77 49.64
C VAL A 669 -11.79 18.28 51.00
N PHE A 670 -11.87 16.97 51.23
CA PHE A 670 -12.24 16.41 52.53
C PHE A 670 -11.27 16.80 53.64
N LEU A 671 -9.95 16.83 53.39
CA LEU A 671 -8.96 17.28 54.36
C LEU A 671 -9.10 18.76 54.70
N VAL A 672 -9.36 19.61 53.70
CA VAL A 672 -9.59 21.04 53.91
C VAL A 672 -10.87 21.24 54.73
N LEU A 673 -11.97 20.58 54.35
CA LEU A 673 -13.24 20.65 55.07
C LEU A 673 -13.12 20.11 56.50
N TYR A 674 -12.38 19.02 56.69
CA TYR A 674 -12.08 18.47 58.01
C TYR A 674 -11.29 19.46 58.86
N LYS A 675 -10.24 20.07 58.30
CA LYS A 675 -9.44 21.08 59.01
C LYS A 675 -10.29 22.30 59.39
N THR A 676 -11.14 22.79 58.48
CA THR A 676 -12.01 23.92 58.79
C THR A 676 -13.03 23.57 59.85
N ALA A 677 -13.67 22.39 59.77
CA ALA A 677 -14.64 21.94 60.77
C ALA A 677 -13.98 21.71 62.14
N TRP A 678 -12.78 21.14 62.17
CA TRP A 678 -12.00 20.91 63.39
C TRP A 678 -11.52 22.22 64.03
N SER A 679 -11.07 23.18 63.22
CA SER A 679 -10.70 24.52 63.70
C SER A 679 -11.91 25.25 64.28
N GLU A 680 -13.08 25.11 63.66
CA GLU A 680 -14.32 25.71 64.14
C GLU A 680 -14.80 25.03 65.44
N SER A 681 -14.71 23.70 65.54
CA SER A 681 -15.09 22.97 66.76
C SER A 681 -14.21 23.35 67.95
N ILE A 682 -12.89 23.45 67.76
CA ILE A 682 -11.97 23.93 68.81
C ILE A 682 -12.33 25.36 69.24
N GLY A 683 -12.68 26.23 68.29
CA GLY A 683 -13.16 27.59 68.58
C GLY A 683 -14.40 27.56 69.47
N ARG A 684 -15.40 26.73 69.12
CA ARG A 684 -16.62 26.56 69.91
C ARG A 684 -16.33 26.00 71.31
N ASP A 685 -15.49 24.98 71.43
CA ASP A 685 -15.10 24.39 72.72
C ASP A 685 -14.36 25.39 73.61
N CYS A 686 -13.49 26.23 73.04
CA CYS A 686 -12.81 27.30 73.76
C CYS A 686 -13.82 28.35 74.27
N THR A 687 -14.77 28.78 73.44
CA THR A 687 -15.83 29.72 73.87
C THR A 687 -16.73 29.12 74.95
N ALA A 688 -17.10 27.83 74.84
CA ALA A 688 -17.90 27.13 75.84
C ALA A 688 -17.13 26.98 77.15
N PHE A 689 -15.83 26.67 77.09
CA PHE A 689 -14.96 26.61 78.27
C PHE A 689 -14.81 27.98 78.94
N CYS A 690 -14.60 29.05 78.17
CA CYS A 690 -14.55 30.42 78.68
C CYS A 690 -15.88 30.82 79.34
N ALA A 691 -17.02 30.53 78.70
CA ALA A 691 -18.35 30.80 79.24
C ALA A 691 -18.60 30.03 80.54
N LYS A 692 -18.23 28.75 80.59
CA LYS A 692 -18.33 27.93 81.81
C LYS A 692 -17.45 28.49 82.92
N LYS A 693 -16.18 28.82 82.64
CA LYS A 693 -15.26 29.39 83.62
C LYS A 693 -15.73 30.75 84.14
N TYR A 694 -16.33 31.58 83.29
CA TYR A 694 -16.97 32.83 83.68
C TYR A 694 -18.18 32.59 84.58
N SER A 695 -19.06 31.65 84.22
CA SER A 695 -20.21 31.23 85.03
C SER A 695 -19.77 30.71 86.41
N ASP A 696 -18.74 29.84 86.45
CA ASP A 696 -18.19 29.30 87.69
C ASP A 696 -17.55 30.41 88.54
N HIS A 697 -16.87 31.39 87.93
CA HIS A 697 -16.35 32.57 88.64
C HIS A 697 -17.49 33.43 89.20
N LEU A 698 -18.55 33.66 88.42
CA LEU A 698 -19.72 34.43 88.86
C LEU A 698 -20.39 33.74 90.06
N HIS A 699 -20.63 32.43 89.99
CA HIS A 699 -21.13 31.65 91.13
C HIS A 699 -20.19 31.72 92.34
N ARG A 700 -18.88 31.52 92.15
CA ARG A 700 -17.95 31.42 93.27
C ARG A 700 -17.66 32.74 93.98
N PHE A 701 -17.68 33.86 93.27
CA PHE A 701 -17.27 35.17 93.80
C PHE A 701 -18.40 36.19 93.92
N HIS A 702 -19.54 35.99 93.25
CA HIS A 702 -20.65 36.96 93.26
C HIS A 702 -22.00 36.38 93.74
N GLU A 703 -22.12 35.08 94.04
CA GLU A 703 -23.39 34.49 94.51
C GLU A 703 -23.76 34.85 95.96
N ASN A 704 -22.84 35.45 96.72
CA ASN A 704 -23.09 35.97 98.06
C ASN A 704 -23.23 37.50 98.12
N ASP A 705 -23.17 38.21 96.99
CA ASP A 705 -23.56 39.62 96.95
C ASP A 705 -25.09 39.69 96.81
N GLN A 706 -25.79 39.52 97.95
CA GLN A 706 -27.19 39.93 98.09
C GLN A 706 -27.31 41.44 98.00
N ASN A 707 -27.04 42.04 96.83
CA ASN A 707 -27.39 43.40 96.46
C ASN A 707 -27.19 43.61 94.95
N LEU A 708 -28.09 43.00 94.16
CA LEU A 708 -28.56 43.54 92.88
C LEU A 708 -29.92 42.93 92.53
#